data_AF-A0AB39ESK2-F1
#
_entry.id   AF-A0AB39ESK2-F1
#
_cell.length_a   1.000
_cell.length_b   1.000
_cell.length_c   1.000
_cell.angle_alpha   90.00
_cell.angle_beta   90.00
_cell.angle_gamma   90.00
#
_symmetry.space_group_name_H-M   'P 1'
#
loop_
_entity.id
_entity.type
_entity.pdbx_description
1 polymer ?
#
loop_
_entity_poly.entity_id
_entity_poly.type
_entity_poly.pdbx_seq_one_letter_code
_entity_poly.pdbx_strand_id
1 'polypeptide(L)'
;MLRHRLAAVFEPRSLLILSSRELPVVRTPPALLQGRIADVRVGGDGRMDMPSRLDFLAADQRLDMALLCLDPAQLPAALGALRQHRPRALVLLPHSTPAANPIETRAYCQSWGRMNDCLVLGPGALGVQRPHLGLNLGLDPYGAPVGRVALVAQSRMVAAAVLDWAGDIQLGFSAVVSAGDAQGVTVAEVLEYLSMDPRTDSIVLYLEEADSSRRFTSALLAAASVKPVILLKAGRSDSNPAADAVFDALVRRTGAVRIRFFVQLFSALKVLVHAKRQRGRRIALFSNGYGAAHLALDAIDGGGPVSRAVLSTQTRRDLASILEPGAALDNPVISHAPLDPARLRQALELLAGDPNVDGVLVLIAPDALSDMDGAAEALARFSEASTKPIMSCFLGDASMRSQRHRLDSVGLPAFRTPESAANAFGILASYQYNQTLAQQTLPPEMLSRPPRLDEARALLNDAIMSGRSELEPSSCRWLLDCFHVPILSDDQPVPDAALEHLPMAIHLRQDARFGPYLQFGPGGDAALLASPHREIELPPLNNYLARQLIQRGKFWSRVLERDLSPAAFEQLREALERISEIVSELPGIRTLSIDPLWWDDTSLYAGGIRVGLDPDYDGERPENRAYRHMAIHPYPRRLVRPMVREDGQEWLLRPIRPEDAVLLQEFVRDLSDESRYMRFVSMLRELTPRMLARYTRIDYDREVALVATAQVSNPENRGLLRERIVGFAHYLRNADGEGAEYALVIADDWQRRGVGAALMRSLIDVARRQGLGYIEGVVLATNRPMLGLMTSLGMRNDPDEDDPGMRRLWMRLDA
;
A
#
# COMPACT_ATOMS: atom_id res chain seq x y z
N MET A 1 18.67 -15.94 2.41
CA MET A 1 18.74 -15.06 3.59
C MET A 1 18.36 -13.66 3.15
N LEU A 2 17.47 -12.94 3.85
CA LEU A 2 17.05 -11.59 3.43
C LEU A 2 18.28 -10.67 3.46
N ARG A 3 18.82 -10.29 2.29
CA ARG A 3 19.93 -9.33 2.13
C ARG A 3 19.46 -7.88 2.39
N HIS A 4 18.58 -7.66 3.38
CA HIS A 4 18.08 -6.34 3.72
C HIS A 4 18.98 -5.65 4.75
N ARG A 5 19.30 -4.37 4.56
CA ARG A 5 20.14 -3.63 5.52
C ARG A 5 19.59 -3.59 6.95
N LEU A 6 18.26 -3.60 7.09
CA LEU A 6 17.59 -3.72 8.40
C LEU A 6 17.65 -5.13 9.02
N ALA A 7 18.25 -6.14 8.38
CA ALA A 7 18.51 -7.43 9.02
C ALA A 7 19.38 -7.24 10.27
N ALA A 8 20.33 -6.30 10.27
CA ALA A 8 21.10 -5.95 11.46
C ALA A 8 20.24 -5.35 12.58
N VAL A 9 19.04 -4.84 12.28
CA VAL A 9 18.09 -4.28 13.25
C VAL A 9 17.13 -5.34 13.79
N PHE A 10 16.58 -6.17 12.92
CA PHE A 10 15.56 -7.15 13.28
C PHE A 10 16.12 -8.53 13.62
N GLU A 11 17.26 -8.93 13.07
CA GLU A 11 17.84 -10.26 13.22
C GLU A 11 19.37 -10.18 13.47
N PRO A 12 19.83 -9.36 14.45
CA PRO A 12 21.26 -9.17 14.71
C PRO A 12 21.91 -10.48 15.16
N ARG A 13 23.07 -10.83 14.64
CA ARG A 13 23.82 -12.04 15.06
C ARG A 13 24.91 -11.75 16.08
N SER A 14 25.16 -10.47 16.35
CA SER A 14 26.15 -9.97 17.30
C SER A 14 25.65 -8.68 17.93
N LEU A 15 25.80 -8.55 19.25
CA LEU A 15 25.25 -7.42 20.02
C LEU A 15 26.28 -6.87 21.02
N LEU A 16 26.44 -5.55 21.03
CA LEU A 16 27.19 -4.82 22.05
C LEU A 16 26.24 -3.90 22.81
N ILE A 17 26.18 -4.02 24.12
CA ILE A 17 25.27 -3.26 24.98
C ILE A 17 26.11 -2.28 25.80
N LEU A 18 25.70 -1.01 25.81
CA LEU A 18 26.22 -0.01 26.72
C LEU A 18 25.06 0.54 27.53
N SER A 19 25.01 0.22 28.82
CA SER A 19 23.90 0.65 29.66
C SER A 19 24.28 0.94 31.10
N SER A 20 23.58 1.91 31.68
CA SER A 20 23.58 2.19 33.12
C SER A 20 22.68 1.22 33.92
N ARG A 21 21.95 0.32 33.24
CA ARG A 21 21.01 -0.63 33.87
C ARG A 21 20.97 -1.97 33.15
N GLU A 22 20.48 -2.99 33.84
CA GLU A 22 20.19 -4.28 33.21
C GLU A 22 19.01 -4.22 32.24
N LEU A 23 19.22 -4.77 31.04
CA LEU A 23 18.23 -4.80 29.98
C LEU A 23 17.63 -6.22 29.81
N PRO A 24 16.36 -6.35 29.38
CA PRO A 24 15.69 -7.64 29.18
C PRO A 24 16.47 -8.64 28.33
N VAL A 25 17.11 -8.19 27.25
CA VAL A 25 17.89 -9.03 26.34
C VAL A 25 19.08 -9.73 27.01
N VAL A 26 19.62 -9.18 28.10
CA VAL A 26 20.71 -9.80 28.87
C VAL A 26 20.16 -10.88 29.81
N ARG A 27 19.00 -10.62 30.42
CA ARG A 27 18.33 -11.56 31.34
C ARG A 27 17.84 -12.81 30.63
N THR A 28 17.25 -12.61 29.45
CA THR A 28 16.70 -13.69 28.63
C THR A 28 17.26 -13.57 27.21
N PRO A 29 18.52 -13.99 26.99
CA PRO A 29 19.15 -13.86 25.68
C PRO A 29 18.46 -14.80 24.68
N PRO A 30 18.13 -14.32 23.47
CA PRO A 30 17.57 -15.17 22.43
C PRO A 30 18.64 -16.16 21.94
N ALA A 31 18.20 -17.35 21.50
CA ALA A 31 19.10 -18.41 21.06
C ALA A 31 20.11 -17.95 19.99
N LEU A 32 19.70 -17.04 19.11
CA LEU A 32 20.54 -16.50 18.04
C LEU A 32 21.70 -15.60 18.52
N LEU A 33 21.63 -15.08 19.75
CA LEU A 33 22.66 -14.22 20.37
C LEU A 33 23.41 -14.92 21.51
N GLN A 34 23.14 -16.20 21.76
CA GLN A 34 23.77 -16.91 22.86
C GLN A 34 25.29 -16.97 22.67
N GLY A 35 26.05 -16.42 23.63
CA GLY A 35 27.51 -16.29 23.54
C GLY A 35 28.01 -15.19 22.59
N ARG A 36 27.13 -14.32 22.08
CA ARG A 36 27.44 -13.25 21.11
C ARG A 36 26.98 -11.87 21.58
N ILE A 37 26.88 -11.70 22.90
CA ILE A 37 26.53 -10.44 23.56
C ILE A 37 27.74 -9.98 24.38
N ALA A 38 28.18 -8.76 24.15
CA ALA A 38 29.06 -8.03 25.06
C ALA A 38 28.24 -7.00 25.83
N ASP A 39 28.13 -7.12 27.15
CA ASP A 39 27.42 -6.17 28.02
C ASP A 39 28.42 -5.30 28.81
N VAL A 40 28.49 -4.01 28.47
CA VAL A 40 29.35 -3.01 29.11
C VAL A 40 28.49 -2.13 30.02
N ARG A 41 28.71 -2.27 31.34
CA ARG A 41 28.06 -1.44 32.36
C ARG A 41 28.74 -0.09 32.49
N VAL A 42 27.95 0.98 32.43
CA VAL A 42 28.45 2.34 32.62
C VAL A 42 28.05 2.83 34.01
N GLY A 43 29.05 3.09 34.86
CA GLY A 43 28.87 3.62 36.20
C GLY A 43 28.49 5.10 36.21
N GLY A 44 28.13 5.62 37.39
CA GLY A 44 27.80 7.05 37.58
C GLY A 44 28.97 8.00 37.32
N ASP A 45 30.21 7.50 37.31
CA ASP A 45 31.43 8.22 36.93
C ASP A 45 31.62 8.35 35.42
N GLY A 46 30.74 7.72 34.61
CA GLY A 46 30.78 7.76 33.16
C GLY A 46 31.95 7.01 32.52
N ARG A 47 32.71 6.24 33.30
CA ARG A 47 33.79 5.41 32.76
C ARG A 47 33.20 4.21 32.01
N MET A 48 33.75 3.97 30.82
CA MET A 48 33.36 2.88 29.92
C MET A 48 34.59 2.05 29.62
N ASP A 49 34.64 0.83 30.13
CA ASP A 49 35.70 -0.12 29.80
C ASP A 49 35.30 -0.89 28.54
N MET A 50 35.66 -0.33 27.39
CA MET A 50 35.29 -0.92 26.11
C MET A 50 36.28 -2.01 25.72
N PRO A 51 35.81 -3.22 25.38
CA PRO A 51 36.70 -4.29 24.98
C PRO A 51 37.43 -3.89 23.69
N SER A 52 38.74 -4.12 23.62
CA SER A 52 39.56 -3.82 22.44
C SER A 52 39.23 -4.72 21.25
N ARG A 53 38.72 -5.93 21.51
CA ARG A 53 38.19 -6.89 20.53
C ARG A 53 36.94 -7.58 21.06
N LEU A 54 36.09 -8.01 20.14
CA LEU A 54 34.91 -8.83 20.44
C LEU A 54 35.20 -10.25 19.95
N ASP A 55 35.47 -11.17 20.88
CA ASP A 55 35.98 -12.53 20.55
C ASP A 55 35.01 -13.38 19.71
N PHE A 56 33.73 -13.01 19.69
CA PHE A 56 32.71 -13.67 18.87
C PHE A 56 32.63 -13.12 17.43
N LEU A 57 33.45 -12.14 17.05
CA LEU A 57 33.56 -11.61 15.69
C LEU A 57 34.86 -12.07 15.03
N ALA A 58 34.77 -12.49 13.77
CA ALA A 58 35.95 -12.68 12.93
C ALA A 58 36.62 -11.32 12.61
N ALA A 59 37.91 -11.33 12.23
CA ALA A 59 38.71 -10.11 12.04
C ALA A 59 38.17 -9.17 10.94
N ASP A 60 37.42 -9.72 9.98
CA ASP A 60 36.77 -9.04 8.86
C ASP A 60 35.26 -8.80 9.08
N GLN A 61 34.70 -9.33 10.16
CA GLN A 61 33.27 -9.24 10.45
C GLN A 61 32.95 -7.99 11.27
N ARG A 62 32.07 -7.14 10.71
CA ARG A 62 31.54 -5.97 11.38
C ARG A 62 30.46 -6.36 12.41
N LEU A 63 30.45 -5.69 13.57
CA LEU A 63 29.40 -5.82 14.58
C LEU A 63 28.02 -5.49 13.98
N ASP A 64 27.01 -6.34 14.20
CA ASP A 64 25.67 -6.11 13.65
C ASP A 64 24.97 -4.96 14.37
N MET A 65 24.93 -4.99 15.72
CA MET A 65 24.19 -4.00 16.49
C MET A 65 24.90 -3.54 17.75
N ALA A 66 24.77 -2.25 18.05
CA ALA A 66 24.98 -1.67 19.38
C ALA A 66 23.65 -1.19 20.00
N LEU A 67 23.45 -1.46 21.29
CA LEU A 67 22.27 -1.04 22.07
C LEU A 67 22.69 -0.15 23.23
N LEU A 68 22.18 1.09 23.24
CA LEU A 68 22.57 2.10 24.22
C LEU A 68 21.37 2.51 25.06
N CYS A 69 21.56 2.49 26.38
CA CYS A 69 20.61 3.02 27.37
C CYS A 69 21.40 3.74 28.47
N LEU A 70 21.73 5.00 28.21
CA LEU A 70 22.65 5.83 29.01
C LEU A 70 22.05 7.23 29.25
N ASP A 71 22.61 7.95 30.22
CA ASP A 71 22.30 9.37 30.38
C ASP A 71 22.68 10.14 29.10
N PRO A 72 21.81 11.02 28.56
CA PRO A 72 22.12 11.81 27.38
C PRO A 72 23.45 12.57 27.44
N ALA A 73 23.91 12.99 28.63
CA ALA A 73 25.20 13.67 28.81
C ALA A 73 26.41 12.76 28.50
N GLN A 74 26.26 11.44 28.62
CA GLN A 74 27.32 10.45 28.36
C GLN A 74 27.34 9.98 26.91
N LEU A 75 26.32 10.34 26.12
CA LEU A 75 26.14 9.84 24.75
C LEU A 75 27.30 10.21 23.81
N PRO A 76 27.88 11.42 23.82
CA PRO A 76 29.04 11.75 22.97
C PRO A 76 30.27 10.89 23.26
N ALA A 77 30.55 10.62 24.54
CA ALA A 77 31.66 9.77 24.94
C ALA A 77 31.43 8.31 24.50
N ALA A 78 30.21 7.79 24.69
CA ALA A 78 29.84 6.44 24.28
C ALA A 78 29.94 6.24 22.76
N LEU A 79 29.42 7.19 21.98
CA LEU A 79 29.52 7.19 20.52
C LEU A 79 30.96 7.36 20.04
N GLY A 80 31.79 8.13 20.76
CA GLY A 80 33.22 8.21 20.52
C GLY A 80 33.91 6.84 20.66
N ALA A 81 33.62 6.14 21.76
CA ALA A 81 34.21 4.84 22.05
C ALA A 81 33.72 3.73 21.11
N LEU A 82 32.47 3.81 20.62
CA LEU A 82 31.91 2.85 19.67
C LEU A 82 32.54 2.90 18.26
N ARG A 83 33.25 3.99 17.92
CA ARG A 83 33.89 4.13 16.59
C ARG A 83 34.87 3.02 16.27
N GLN A 84 35.49 2.39 17.28
CA GLN A 84 36.45 1.30 17.05
C GLN A 84 35.77 0.01 16.55
N HIS A 85 34.50 -0.21 16.90
CA HIS A 85 33.74 -1.42 16.55
C HIS A 85 32.80 -1.22 15.35
N ARG A 86 32.52 0.04 14.98
CA ARG A 86 31.66 0.47 13.86
C ARG A 86 30.45 -0.46 13.66
N PRO A 87 29.43 -0.46 14.53
CA PRO A 87 28.27 -1.34 14.34
C PRO A 87 27.49 -1.01 13.06
N ARG A 88 26.84 -2.00 12.44
CA ARG A 88 25.91 -1.79 11.30
C ARG A 88 24.64 -1.06 11.72
N ALA A 89 24.16 -1.32 12.94
CA ALA A 89 23.00 -0.68 13.53
C ALA A 89 23.24 -0.20 14.97
N LEU A 90 22.57 0.87 15.35
CA LEU A 90 22.61 1.48 16.68
C LEU A 90 21.18 1.74 17.15
N VAL A 91 20.81 1.20 18.31
CA VAL A 91 19.52 1.46 18.96
C VAL A 91 19.73 2.28 20.22
N LEU A 92 19.06 3.43 20.30
CA LEU A 92 19.13 4.38 21.41
C LEU A 92 17.82 4.37 22.21
N LEU A 93 17.84 3.69 23.36
CA LEU A 93 16.70 3.58 24.27
C LEU A 93 16.56 4.83 25.15
N PRO A 94 15.34 5.13 25.67
CA PRO A 94 15.13 6.25 26.57
C PRO A 94 15.81 6.03 27.92
N HIS A 95 16.25 7.14 28.52
CA HIS A 95 16.77 7.20 29.88
C HIS A 95 15.82 8.01 30.78
N SER A 96 15.94 7.85 32.10
CA SER A 96 15.14 8.62 33.06
C SER A 96 15.46 10.12 33.04
N THR A 97 16.67 10.47 32.65
CA THR A 97 17.10 11.87 32.46
C THR A 97 16.74 12.32 31.04
N PRO A 98 15.95 13.41 30.86
CA PRO A 98 15.73 13.99 29.55
C PRO A 98 17.02 14.63 29.01
N ALA A 99 17.17 14.66 27.69
CA ALA A 99 18.27 15.39 27.07
C ALA A 99 18.10 16.90 27.31
N ALA A 100 19.19 17.59 27.67
CA ALA A 100 19.17 19.05 27.84
C ALA A 100 18.75 19.77 26.55
N ASN A 101 19.20 19.26 25.39
CA ASN A 101 18.76 19.71 24.07
C ASN A 101 18.43 18.49 23.18
N PRO A 102 17.15 18.07 23.12
CA PRO A 102 16.74 16.90 22.33
C PRO A 102 17.02 17.03 20.83
N ILE A 103 16.90 18.25 20.28
CA ILE A 103 17.12 18.52 18.84
C ILE A 103 18.59 18.31 18.49
N GLU A 104 19.49 18.89 19.27
CA GLU A 104 20.94 18.77 19.06
C GLU A 104 21.42 17.32 19.28
N THR A 105 20.92 16.66 20.33
CA THR A 105 21.20 15.25 20.59
C THR A 105 20.82 14.38 19.39
N ARG A 106 19.63 14.63 18.81
CA ARG A 106 19.14 13.93 17.63
C ARG A 106 20.03 14.17 16.41
N ALA A 107 20.38 15.43 16.13
CA ALA A 107 21.26 15.80 15.01
C ALA A 107 22.66 15.18 15.14
N TYR A 108 23.20 15.13 16.38
CA TYR A 108 24.47 14.51 16.68
C TYR A 108 24.46 13.00 16.37
N CYS A 109 23.48 12.26 16.88
CA CYS A 109 23.34 10.82 16.63
C CYS A 109 23.22 10.51 15.14
N GLN A 110 22.44 11.30 14.40
CA GLN A 110 22.28 11.15 12.96
C GLN A 110 23.60 11.39 12.21
N SER A 111 24.31 12.46 12.56
CA SER A 111 25.59 12.80 11.94
C SER A 111 26.62 11.69 12.20
N TRP A 112 26.66 11.17 13.44
CA TRP A 112 27.51 10.04 13.79
C TRP A 112 27.15 8.79 12.98
N GLY A 113 25.86 8.48 12.83
CA GLY A 113 25.38 7.36 12.03
C GLY A 113 25.87 7.44 10.57
N ARG A 114 25.68 8.60 9.93
CA ARG A 114 26.12 8.84 8.54
C ARG A 114 27.64 8.71 8.38
N MET A 115 28.43 9.27 9.30
CA MET A 115 29.89 9.22 9.26
C MET A 115 30.47 7.80 9.44
N ASN A 116 29.72 6.90 10.07
CA ASN A 116 30.16 5.54 10.38
C ASN A 116 29.38 4.47 9.59
N ASP A 117 28.59 4.87 8.59
CA ASP A 117 27.72 3.96 7.82
C ASP A 117 26.88 3.05 8.75
N CYS A 118 26.26 3.67 9.77
CA CYS A 118 25.51 2.98 10.82
C CYS A 118 24.05 3.43 10.81
N LEU A 119 23.14 2.46 10.80
CA LEU A 119 21.70 2.68 10.90
C LEU A 119 21.32 3.06 12.33
N VAL A 120 20.71 4.22 12.55
CA VAL A 120 20.37 4.71 13.88
C VAL A 120 18.87 4.66 14.13
N LEU A 121 18.45 4.04 15.23
CA LEU A 121 17.07 4.01 15.73
C LEU A 121 17.00 4.77 17.06
N GLY A 122 16.13 5.79 17.17
CA GLY A 122 16.12 6.72 18.30
C GLY A 122 17.11 7.90 18.12
N PRO A 123 17.22 8.82 19.10
CA PRO A 123 17.04 8.58 20.52
C PRO A 123 15.59 8.45 20.98
N GLY A 124 15.39 7.78 22.12
CA GLY A 124 14.08 7.64 22.76
C GLY A 124 13.15 6.61 22.13
N ALA A 125 13.67 5.70 21.31
CA ALA A 125 12.89 4.63 20.70
C ALA A 125 12.42 3.63 21.77
N LEU A 126 11.23 3.03 21.61
CA LEU A 126 10.81 1.88 22.45
C LEU A 126 11.80 0.71 22.32
N GLY A 127 12.49 0.62 21.19
CA GLY A 127 13.35 -0.49 20.81
C GLY A 127 12.73 -1.33 19.70
N VAL A 128 13.27 -2.53 19.51
CA VAL A 128 12.84 -3.51 18.51
C VAL A 128 12.53 -4.83 19.19
N GLN A 129 11.42 -5.46 18.81
CA GLN A 129 11.04 -6.79 19.30
C GLN A 129 10.72 -7.73 18.14
N ARG A 130 11.21 -8.97 18.23
CA ARG A 130 10.85 -10.10 17.36
C ARG A 130 10.41 -11.28 18.23
N PRO A 131 9.12 -11.35 18.60
CA PRO A 131 8.62 -12.32 19.56
C PRO A 131 8.98 -13.77 19.24
N HIS A 132 8.86 -14.18 17.97
CA HIS A 132 9.19 -15.55 17.55
C HIS A 132 10.67 -15.92 17.65
N LEU A 133 11.57 -14.95 17.80
CA LEU A 133 12.99 -15.14 18.06
C LEU A 133 13.33 -15.02 19.56
N GLY A 134 12.36 -14.64 20.40
CA GLY A 134 12.60 -14.23 21.78
C GLY A 134 13.40 -12.92 21.89
N LEU A 135 13.56 -12.17 20.79
CA LEU A 135 14.36 -10.94 20.78
C LEU A 135 13.52 -9.77 21.33
N ASN A 136 13.95 -9.20 22.45
CA ASN A 136 13.37 -7.99 23.04
C ASN A 136 14.47 -6.97 23.35
N LEU A 137 14.65 -5.99 22.46
CA LEU A 137 15.62 -4.90 22.58
C LEU A 137 14.98 -3.62 23.14
N GLY A 138 13.99 -3.76 24.02
CA GLY A 138 13.32 -2.64 24.70
C GLY A 138 13.64 -2.60 26.21
N LEU A 139 12.90 -1.75 26.92
CA LEU A 139 12.99 -1.64 28.39
C LEU A 139 11.99 -2.51 29.14
N ASP A 140 10.85 -2.81 28.52
CA ASP A 140 9.80 -3.63 29.13
C ASP A 140 10.24 -5.10 29.17
N PRO A 141 10.32 -5.75 30.35
CA PRO A 141 10.64 -7.17 30.42
C PRO A 141 9.55 -8.06 29.80
N TYR A 142 8.29 -7.60 29.78
CA TYR A 142 7.19 -8.29 29.13
C TYR A 142 7.24 -7.95 27.64
N GLY A 143 7.89 -8.83 26.87
CA GLY A 143 7.92 -8.70 25.42
C GLY A 143 6.53 -8.89 24.81
N ALA A 144 6.35 -8.40 23.59
CA ALA A 144 5.12 -8.60 22.85
C ALA A 144 4.81 -10.10 22.65
N PRO A 145 3.54 -10.52 22.81
CA PRO A 145 3.15 -11.92 22.56
C PRO A 145 3.41 -12.32 21.11
N VAL A 146 3.67 -13.61 20.88
CA VAL A 146 3.97 -14.13 19.54
C VAL A 146 2.72 -14.13 18.66
N GLY A 147 2.83 -13.55 17.47
CA GLY A 147 1.80 -13.66 16.44
C GLY A 147 2.26 -13.15 15.08
N ARG A 148 1.34 -12.56 14.33
CA ARG A 148 1.54 -12.28 12.88
C ARG A 148 1.37 -10.82 12.47
N VAL A 149 1.05 -9.94 13.42
CA VAL A 149 0.89 -8.49 13.15
C VAL A 149 2.22 -7.78 13.36
N ALA A 150 2.64 -6.91 12.44
CA ALA A 150 3.76 -6.01 12.69
C ALA A 150 3.26 -4.64 13.16
N LEU A 151 3.87 -4.10 14.21
CA LEU A 151 3.59 -2.74 14.71
C LEU A 151 4.77 -1.83 14.39
N VAL A 152 4.50 -0.76 13.64
CA VAL A 152 5.45 0.30 13.30
C VAL A 152 4.89 1.62 13.83
N ALA A 153 5.60 2.28 14.75
CA ALA A 153 5.12 3.52 15.35
C ALA A 153 6.22 4.57 15.49
N GLN A 154 5.92 5.82 15.11
CA GLN A 154 6.81 6.95 15.42
C GLN A 154 6.81 7.26 16.92
N SER A 155 5.65 7.22 17.58
CA SER A 155 5.53 7.46 19.02
C SER A 155 5.77 6.21 19.86
N ARG A 156 6.73 6.28 20.78
CA ARG A 156 6.99 5.21 21.77
C ARG A 156 5.79 4.98 22.69
N MET A 157 5.07 6.04 23.05
CA MET A 157 3.97 5.96 24.02
C MET A 157 2.74 5.30 23.40
N VAL A 158 2.48 5.61 22.12
CA VAL A 158 1.42 4.92 21.37
C VAL A 158 1.77 3.46 21.17
N ALA A 159 3.03 3.14 20.84
CA ALA A 159 3.48 1.75 20.73
C ALA A 159 3.26 0.98 22.04
N ALA A 160 3.68 1.55 23.18
CA ALA A 160 3.48 0.95 24.50
C ALA A 160 1.99 0.73 24.82
N ALA A 161 1.12 1.71 24.53
CA ALA A 161 -0.32 1.57 24.73
C ALA A 161 -0.96 0.47 23.87
N VAL A 162 -0.48 0.29 22.63
CA VAL A 162 -0.94 -0.81 21.76
C VAL A 162 -0.48 -2.17 22.29
N LEU A 163 0.74 -2.26 22.82
CA LEU A 163 1.27 -3.51 23.40
C LEU A 163 0.53 -3.91 24.67
N ASP A 164 0.30 -2.96 25.58
CA ASP A 164 -0.45 -3.17 26.82
C ASP A 164 -1.87 -3.69 26.51
N TRP A 165 -2.55 -3.04 25.56
CA TRP A 165 -3.88 -3.45 25.13
C TRP A 165 -3.91 -4.82 24.44
N ALA A 166 -2.88 -5.15 23.66
CA ALA A 166 -2.84 -6.41 22.91
C ALA A 166 -2.87 -7.65 23.82
N GLY A 167 -2.44 -7.52 25.08
CA GLY A 167 -2.56 -8.57 26.09
C GLY A 167 -4.00 -8.98 26.39
N ASP A 168 -4.94 -8.02 26.44
CA ASP A 168 -6.36 -8.26 26.78
C ASP A 168 -7.10 -9.00 25.67
N ILE A 169 -6.77 -8.73 24.40
CA ILE A 169 -7.44 -9.31 23.24
C ILE A 169 -6.65 -10.45 22.57
N GLN A 170 -5.61 -10.97 23.23
CA GLN A 170 -4.74 -12.04 22.72
C GLN A 170 -4.13 -11.77 21.33
N LEU A 171 -3.80 -10.51 21.05
CA LEU A 171 -3.20 -10.13 19.78
C LEU A 171 -1.69 -10.34 19.81
N GLY A 172 -1.20 -11.27 19.00
CA GLY A 172 0.24 -11.52 18.85
C GLY A 172 0.92 -10.71 17.75
N PHE A 173 2.18 -10.36 17.97
CA PHE A 173 3.03 -9.61 17.04
C PHE A 173 4.13 -10.46 16.40
N SER A 174 4.42 -10.17 15.14
CA SER A 174 5.57 -10.69 14.39
C SER A 174 6.80 -9.80 14.57
N ALA A 175 6.59 -8.48 14.63
CA ALA A 175 7.60 -7.46 14.84
C ALA A 175 6.99 -6.26 15.55
N VAL A 176 7.77 -5.62 16.41
CA VAL A 176 7.43 -4.31 16.99
C VAL A 176 8.64 -3.42 16.82
N VAL A 177 8.44 -2.25 16.22
CA VAL A 177 9.48 -1.24 16.07
C VAL A 177 8.90 0.14 16.32
N SER A 178 9.58 0.86 17.21
CA SER A 178 9.35 2.29 17.36
C SER A 178 10.53 3.04 16.76
N ALA A 179 10.30 3.76 15.66
CA ALA A 179 11.33 4.57 15.01
C ALA A 179 11.84 5.69 15.94
N GLY A 180 10.97 6.15 16.85
CA GLY A 180 11.23 7.29 17.70
C GLY A 180 11.41 8.56 16.87
N ASP A 181 12.14 9.49 17.46
CA ASP A 181 12.26 10.87 17.01
C ASP A 181 13.28 11.10 15.89
N ALA A 182 14.07 10.09 15.51
CA ALA A 182 15.21 10.27 14.62
C ALA A 182 14.94 9.80 13.19
N GLN A 183 15.45 10.59 12.23
CA GLN A 183 15.46 10.32 10.78
C GLN A 183 16.55 9.31 10.35
N GLY A 184 16.92 8.34 11.21
CA GLY A 184 17.89 7.31 10.85
C GLY A 184 17.22 6.19 10.06
N VAL A 185 16.71 5.18 10.76
CA VAL A 185 15.84 4.15 10.15
C VAL A 185 14.49 4.77 9.81
N THR A 186 14.14 4.79 8.52
CA THR A 186 12.88 5.40 8.07
C THR A 186 11.73 4.40 8.11
N VAL A 187 10.49 4.91 8.24
CA VAL A 187 9.28 4.08 8.13
C VAL A 187 9.23 3.35 6.78
N ALA A 188 9.67 4.00 5.71
CA ALA A 188 9.73 3.39 4.39
C ALA A 188 10.58 2.12 4.41
N GLU A 189 11.80 2.18 4.93
CA GLU A 189 12.70 1.01 5.04
C GLU A 189 12.11 -0.12 5.87
N VAL A 190 11.40 0.22 6.95
CA VAL A 190 10.73 -0.77 7.79
C VAL A 190 9.59 -1.44 7.02
N LEU A 191 8.77 -0.68 6.29
CA LEU A 191 7.72 -1.24 5.43
C LEU A 191 8.31 -2.12 4.33
N GLU A 192 9.43 -1.73 3.73
CA GLU A 192 10.16 -2.53 2.75
C GLU A 192 10.60 -3.88 3.34
N TYR A 193 11.24 -3.86 4.51
CA TYR A 193 11.61 -5.10 5.23
C TYR A 193 10.39 -5.97 5.52
N LEU A 194 9.35 -5.37 6.11
CA LEU A 194 8.14 -6.08 6.50
C LEU A 194 7.34 -6.58 5.31
N SER A 195 7.44 -5.98 4.12
CA SER A 195 6.77 -6.50 2.91
C SER A 195 7.29 -7.88 2.51
N MET A 196 8.59 -8.13 2.72
CA MET A 196 9.27 -9.38 2.36
C MET A 196 9.30 -10.41 3.50
N ASP A 197 8.95 -10.02 4.73
CA ASP A 197 8.99 -10.90 5.90
C ASP A 197 7.88 -11.96 5.87
N PRO A 198 8.16 -13.27 5.73
CA PRO A 198 7.12 -14.30 5.68
C PRO A 198 6.35 -14.46 7.01
N ARG A 199 6.85 -13.91 8.13
CA ARG A 199 6.20 -14.02 9.45
C ARG A 199 5.15 -12.93 9.70
N THR A 200 5.15 -11.88 8.90
CA THR A 200 4.20 -10.77 9.03
C THR A 200 3.06 -10.95 8.02
N ASP A 201 1.83 -11.07 8.52
CA ASP A 201 0.63 -11.16 7.68
C ASP A 201 -0.07 -9.80 7.51
N SER A 202 0.03 -8.91 8.49
CA SER A 202 -0.55 -7.55 8.45
C SER A 202 0.35 -6.54 9.16
N ILE A 203 0.23 -5.27 8.78
CA ILE A 203 1.06 -4.17 9.30
C ILE A 203 0.15 -3.09 9.89
N VAL A 204 0.43 -2.68 11.12
CA VAL A 204 -0.13 -1.49 11.76
C VAL A 204 0.93 -0.41 11.73
N LEU A 205 0.56 0.75 11.21
CA LEU A 205 1.41 1.91 11.08
C LEU A 205 0.81 3.11 11.82
N TYR A 206 1.54 3.65 12.79
CA TYR A 206 1.24 4.92 13.45
C TYR A 206 2.22 6.00 13.02
N LEU A 207 1.67 7.10 12.49
CA LEU A 207 2.42 8.27 12.01
C LEU A 207 1.96 9.54 12.71
N GLU A 208 2.92 10.36 13.12
CA GLU A 208 2.73 11.77 13.50
C GLU A 208 3.01 12.67 12.29
N GLU A 209 4.04 12.36 11.52
CA GLU A 209 4.36 13.03 10.27
C GLU A 209 4.66 11.99 9.18
N ALA A 210 4.06 12.19 8.01
CA ALA A 210 4.42 11.42 6.83
C ALA A 210 5.66 12.07 6.20
N ASP A 211 6.70 11.27 5.99
CA ASP A 211 7.89 11.68 5.26
C ASP A 211 7.50 12.14 3.85
N SER A 212 8.11 13.22 3.39
CA SER A 212 7.77 13.89 2.13
C SER A 212 8.44 13.23 0.92
N SER A 213 8.50 11.90 0.91
CA SER A 213 9.31 11.16 -0.06
C SER A 213 8.49 10.18 -0.89
N ARG A 214 8.78 10.15 -2.19
CA ARG A 214 8.36 9.08 -3.10
C ARG A 214 8.69 7.70 -2.55
N ARG A 215 9.79 7.59 -1.80
CA ARG A 215 10.22 6.37 -1.12
C ARG A 215 9.16 5.86 -0.14
N PHE A 216 8.50 6.73 0.63
CA PHE A 216 7.40 6.33 1.51
C PHE A 216 6.22 5.78 0.72
N THR A 217 5.79 6.47 -0.35
CA THR A 217 4.71 5.99 -1.22
C THR A 217 5.03 4.63 -1.82
N SER A 218 6.24 4.48 -2.35
CA SER A 218 6.76 3.24 -2.93
C SER A 218 6.75 2.09 -1.92
N ALA A 219 7.28 2.32 -0.72
CA ALA A 219 7.31 1.33 0.35
C ALA A 219 5.90 0.94 0.82
N LEU A 220 5.00 1.92 0.94
CA LEU A 220 3.61 1.68 1.33
C LEU A 220 2.86 0.87 0.25
N LEU A 221 3.02 1.21 -1.03
CA LEU A 221 2.45 0.47 -2.16
C LEU A 221 2.98 -0.96 -2.19
N ALA A 222 4.30 -1.15 -2.06
CA ALA A 222 4.93 -2.45 -2.02
C ALA A 222 4.37 -3.31 -0.88
N ALA A 223 4.27 -2.76 0.34
CA ALA A 223 3.71 -3.48 1.49
C ALA A 223 2.21 -3.79 1.33
N ALA A 224 1.40 -2.79 0.95
CA ALA A 224 -0.04 -2.92 0.79
C ALA A 224 -0.45 -3.82 -0.38
N SER A 225 0.44 -4.04 -1.35
CA SER A 225 0.24 -4.99 -2.45
C SER A 225 0.31 -6.47 -2.02
N VAL A 226 0.88 -6.78 -0.86
CA VAL A 226 1.02 -8.17 -0.41
C VAL A 226 0.37 -8.43 0.95
N LYS A 227 0.22 -7.38 1.77
CA LYS A 227 -0.23 -7.45 3.16
C LYS A 227 -1.19 -6.30 3.47
N PRO A 228 -2.24 -6.53 4.26
CA PRO A 228 -3.06 -5.42 4.76
C PRO A 228 -2.23 -4.45 5.60
N VAL A 229 -2.31 -3.16 5.27
CA VAL A 229 -1.67 -2.08 6.03
C VAL A 229 -2.75 -1.17 6.62
N ILE A 230 -2.80 -1.07 7.94
CA ILE A 230 -3.66 -0.14 8.69
C ILE A 230 -2.82 1.07 9.08
N LEU A 231 -3.28 2.26 8.77
CA LEU A 231 -2.56 3.52 9.02
C LEU A 231 -3.36 4.44 9.94
N LEU A 232 -2.79 4.82 11.07
CA LEU A 232 -3.30 5.87 11.96
C LEU A 232 -2.37 7.08 11.90
N LYS A 233 -2.88 8.19 11.33
CA LYS A 233 -2.16 9.47 11.26
C LYS A 233 -2.72 10.47 12.28
N ALA A 234 -1.86 10.93 13.19
CA ALA A 234 -2.12 11.98 14.18
C ALA A 234 -1.81 13.40 13.62
N GLY A 235 -2.09 14.46 14.40
CA GLY A 235 -1.72 15.84 14.06
C GLY A 235 -2.49 16.47 12.91
N ARG A 236 -3.80 16.21 12.79
CA ARG A 236 -4.63 16.68 11.66
C ARG A 236 -5.05 18.14 11.78
N SER A 237 -5.29 18.62 13.01
CA SER A 237 -5.69 20.00 13.29
C SER A 237 -4.66 21.02 12.79
N ASP A 238 -3.39 20.61 12.80
CA ASP A 238 -2.26 21.48 12.49
C ASP A 238 -1.88 21.40 11.00
N SER A 239 -2.56 20.53 10.25
CA SER A 239 -2.33 20.33 8.81
C SER A 239 -3.35 21.09 7.98
N ASN A 240 -2.90 21.61 6.84
CA ASN A 240 -3.79 22.16 5.81
C ASN A 240 -4.80 21.07 5.39
N PRO A 241 -6.13 21.34 5.42
CA PRO A 241 -7.14 20.37 4.99
C PRO A 241 -6.90 19.77 3.59
N ALA A 242 -6.33 20.55 2.67
CA ALA A 242 -5.97 20.06 1.34
C ALA A 242 -4.83 19.02 1.40
N ALA A 243 -3.79 19.27 2.19
CA ALA A 243 -2.68 18.33 2.36
C ALA A 243 -3.13 17.03 3.03
N ASP A 244 -4.04 17.11 4.00
CA ASP A 244 -4.62 15.91 4.63
C ASP A 244 -5.45 15.08 3.64
N ALA A 245 -6.20 15.74 2.74
CA ALA A 245 -6.99 15.10 1.70
C ALA A 245 -6.11 14.48 0.60
N VAL A 246 -4.99 15.13 0.23
CA VAL A 246 -3.97 14.56 -0.66
C VAL A 246 -3.37 13.30 -0.06
N PHE A 247 -3.02 13.33 1.23
CA PHE A 247 -2.55 12.14 1.95
C PHE A 247 -3.61 11.04 1.99
N ASP A 248 -4.89 11.39 2.12
CA ASP A 248 -6.00 10.43 2.06
C ASP A 248 -6.13 9.79 0.66
N ALA A 249 -5.95 10.57 -0.42
CA ALA A 249 -5.88 10.05 -1.79
C ALA A 249 -4.68 9.10 -1.97
N LEU A 250 -3.51 9.45 -1.44
CA LEU A 250 -2.33 8.60 -1.44
C LEU A 250 -2.58 7.25 -0.78
N VAL A 251 -3.10 7.26 0.45
CA VAL A 251 -3.38 6.01 1.20
C VAL A 251 -4.38 5.14 0.44
N ARG A 252 -5.42 5.74 -0.15
CA ARG A 252 -6.39 5.01 -0.99
C ARG A 252 -5.74 4.39 -2.23
N ARG A 253 -4.89 5.14 -2.94
CA ARG A 253 -4.18 4.65 -4.14
C ARG A 253 -3.15 3.57 -3.85
N THR A 254 -2.52 3.58 -2.68
CA THR A 254 -1.57 2.52 -2.28
C THR A 254 -2.24 1.21 -1.87
N GLY A 255 -3.54 1.22 -1.57
CA GLY A 255 -4.25 0.03 -1.08
C GLY A 255 -4.25 -0.15 0.44
N ALA A 256 -3.62 0.77 1.17
CA ALA A 256 -3.63 0.81 2.63
C ALA A 256 -4.94 1.42 3.15
N VAL A 257 -5.30 1.17 4.42
CA VAL A 257 -6.52 1.70 5.04
C VAL A 257 -6.17 2.70 6.11
N ARG A 258 -6.63 3.94 5.94
CA ARG A 258 -6.49 4.97 6.95
C ARG A 258 -7.64 4.90 7.96
N ILE A 259 -7.29 4.85 9.24
CA ILE A 259 -8.22 5.02 10.35
C ILE A 259 -8.09 6.41 10.98
N ARG A 260 -9.16 6.87 11.62
CA ARG A 260 -9.26 8.22 12.20
C ARG A 260 -8.99 8.26 13.69
N PHE A 261 -9.42 7.22 14.40
CA PHE A 261 -9.36 7.18 15.85
C PHE A 261 -8.60 5.97 16.35
N PHE A 262 -7.98 6.12 17.51
CA PHE A 262 -7.25 5.02 18.15
C PHE A 262 -8.16 3.80 18.41
N VAL A 263 -9.42 4.02 18.80
CA VAL A 263 -10.41 2.94 18.99
C VAL A 263 -10.67 2.13 17.71
N GLN A 264 -10.56 2.75 16.53
CA GLN A 264 -10.74 2.05 15.24
C GLN A 264 -9.58 1.13 14.90
N LEU A 265 -8.39 1.33 15.50
CA LEU A 265 -7.26 0.42 15.34
C LEU A 265 -7.63 -0.98 15.80
N PHE A 266 -8.34 -1.06 16.91
CA PHE A 266 -8.81 -2.29 17.50
C PHE A 266 -9.85 -2.98 16.61
N SER A 267 -10.79 -2.20 16.09
CA SER A 267 -11.73 -2.66 15.07
C SER A 267 -11.03 -3.23 13.85
N ALA A 268 -10.02 -2.53 13.33
CA ALA A 268 -9.28 -2.90 12.14
C ALA A 268 -8.47 -4.20 12.34
N LEU A 269 -7.82 -4.34 13.49
CA LEU A 269 -7.03 -5.52 13.84
C LEU A 269 -7.88 -6.78 13.95
N LYS A 270 -9.05 -6.69 14.62
CA LYS A 270 -9.97 -7.82 14.73
C LYS A 270 -10.45 -8.32 13.37
N VAL A 271 -10.79 -7.39 12.47
CA VAL A 271 -11.32 -7.78 11.16
C VAL A 271 -10.26 -8.20 10.17
N LEU A 272 -9.12 -7.52 10.05
CA LEU A 272 -8.16 -7.83 8.97
C LEU A 272 -7.39 -9.12 9.21
N VAL A 273 -7.28 -9.60 10.45
CA VAL A 273 -6.63 -10.88 10.77
C VAL A 273 -7.52 -12.08 10.39
N HIS A 274 -8.84 -11.94 10.51
CA HIS A 274 -9.79 -13.05 10.37
C HIS A 274 -10.82 -12.85 9.23
N ALA A 275 -10.71 -11.78 8.45
CA ALA A 275 -11.73 -11.44 7.46
C ALA A 275 -11.78 -12.44 6.32
N LYS A 276 -12.96 -13.05 6.18
CA LYS A 276 -13.42 -13.58 4.89
C LYS A 276 -13.48 -12.45 3.87
N ARG A 277 -13.23 -12.78 2.59
CA ARG A 277 -13.25 -11.79 1.51
C ARG A 277 -14.63 -11.14 1.42
N GLN A 278 -14.69 -9.85 1.74
CA GLN A 278 -15.82 -9.00 1.35
C GLN A 278 -15.90 -8.94 -0.17
N ARG A 279 -17.11 -8.85 -0.71
CA ARG A 279 -17.34 -8.64 -2.14
C ARG A 279 -17.95 -7.28 -2.45
N GLY A 280 -18.53 -6.61 -1.47
CA GLY A 280 -19.17 -5.31 -1.64
C GLY A 280 -19.31 -4.54 -0.33
N ARG A 281 -20.25 -3.59 -0.32
CA ARG A 281 -20.42 -2.59 0.75
C ARG A 281 -21.79 -2.64 1.43
N ARG A 282 -22.68 -3.54 1.01
CA ARG A 282 -24.07 -3.61 1.46
C ARG A 282 -24.17 -4.50 2.69
N ILE A 283 -24.56 -3.93 3.83
CA ILE A 283 -24.65 -4.66 5.09
C ILE A 283 -26.11 -4.90 5.48
N ALA A 284 -26.42 -6.12 5.93
CA ALA A 284 -27.67 -6.46 6.60
C ALA A 284 -27.47 -6.47 8.11
N LEU A 285 -28.41 -5.89 8.86
CA LEU A 285 -28.38 -5.87 10.31
C LEU A 285 -29.43 -6.85 10.84
N PHE A 286 -29.05 -7.65 11.83
CA PHE A 286 -29.98 -8.40 12.68
C PHE A 286 -29.83 -7.89 14.11
N SER A 287 -30.92 -7.64 14.81
CA SER A 287 -30.88 -7.16 16.19
C SER A 287 -32.00 -7.73 17.05
N ASN A 288 -31.76 -7.91 18.35
CA ASN A 288 -32.83 -8.21 19.32
C ASN A 288 -33.51 -6.94 19.89
N GLY A 289 -33.26 -5.77 19.27
CA GLY A 289 -33.91 -4.51 19.62
C GLY A 289 -33.55 -3.33 18.71
N TYR A 290 -34.37 -2.28 18.72
CA TYR A 290 -34.21 -1.11 17.85
C TYR A 290 -32.96 -0.28 18.17
N GLY A 291 -32.63 -0.06 19.45
CA GLY A 291 -31.60 0.91 19.86
C GLY A 291 -30.22 0.61 19.25
N ALA A 292 -29.74 -0.62 19.40
CA ALA A 292 -28.43 -1.01 18.85
C ALA A 292 -28.40 -0.91 17.30
N ALA A 293 -29.49 -1.29 16.65
CA ALA A 293 -29.62 -1.21 15.19
C ALA A 293 -29.60 0.23 14.69
N HIS A 294 -30.31 1.15 15.34
CA HIS A 294 -30.28 2.57 14.99
C HIS A 294 -28.90 3.19 15.21
N LEU A 295 -28.24 2.92 16.34
CA LEU A 295 -26.86 3.41 16.57
C LEU A 295 -25.87 2.90 15.51
N ALA A 296 -26.03 1.64 15.07
CA ALA A 296 -25.23 1.11 13.97
C ALA A 296 -25.54 1.82 12.64
N LEU A 297 -26.81 2.11 12.35
CA LEU A 297 -27.21 2.83 11.15
C LEU A 297 -26.76 4.30 11.15
N ASP A 298 -26.80 4.97 12.30
CA ASP A 298 -26.29 6.34 12.44
C ASP A 298 -24.77 6.40 12.20
N ALA A 299 -24.05 5.35 12.61
CA ALA A 299 -22.64 5.19 12.29
C ALA A 299 -22.39 4.83 10.81
N ILE A 300 -23.35 4.22 10.13
CA ILE A 300 -23.36 3.94 8.69
C ILE A 300 -23.93 5.18 7.96
N ASP A 301 -23.12 6.23 7.85
CA ASP A 301 -23.51 7.44 7.11
C ASP A 301 -23.76 7.12 5.61
N GLY A 302 -24.75 7.77 5.00
CA GLY A 302 -25.16 7.56 3.61
C GLY A 302 -24.10 7.95 2.56
N GLY A 303 -23.02 8.62 2.96
CA GLY A 303 -21.84 8.90 2.12
C GLY A 303 -20.59 8.10 2.49
N GLY A 304 -20.69 7.17 3.45
CA GLY A 304 -19.56 6.38 3.95
C GLY A 304 -19.20 5.17 3.08
N PRO A 305 -18.17 4.39 3.47
CA PRO A 305 -17.74 3.20 2.75
C PRO A 305 -18.73 2.02 2.83
N VAL A 306 -19.83 2.17 3.58
CA VAL A 306 -20.83 1.13 3.86
C VAL A 306 -22.20 1.66 3.48
N SER A 307 -23.04 0.81 2.90
CA SER A 307 -24.43 1.13 2.63
C SER A 307 -25.37 0.09 3.24
N ARG A 308 -26.57 0.52 3.61
CA ARG A 308 -27.63 -0.37 4.06
C ARG A 308 -28.11 -1.23 2.88
N ALA A 309 -28.11 -2.55 3.05
CA ALA A 309 -28.65 -3.47 2.05
C ALA A 309 -30.18 -3.34 1.93
N VAL A 310 -30.70 -3.45 0.71
CA VAL A 310 -32.15 -3.56 0.45
C VAL A 310 -32.49 -5.04 0.27
N LEU A 311 -33.23 -5.60 1.22
CA LEU A 311 -33.55 -7.04 1.21
C LEU A 311 -34.52 -7.40 0.08
N SER A 312 -34.34 -8.59 -0.48
CA SER A 312 -35.25 -9.10 -1.51
C SER A 312 -36.64 -9.36 -0.93
N THR A 313 -37.67 -9.27 -1.79
CA THR A 313 -39.04 -9.62 -1.38
C THR A 313 -39.16 -11.08 -0.94
N GLN A 314 -38.34 -11.98 -1.47
CA GLN A 314 -38.31 -13.39 -1.06
C GLN A 314 -37.78 -13.53 0.37
N THR A 315 -36.61 -12.94 0.66
CA THR A 315 -36.00 -12.94 2.01
C THR A 315 -36.96 -12.40 3.06
N ARG A 316 -37.67 -11.31 2.75
CA ARG A 316 -38.66 -10.72 3.67
C ARG A 316 -39.84 -11.66 3.96
N ARG A 317 -40.29 -12.45 2.98
CA ARG A 317 -41.35 -13.45 3.17
C ARG A 317 -40.86 -14.63 4.00
N ASP A 318 -39.66 -15.11 3.73
CA ASP A 318 -39.09 -16.25 4.46
C ASP A 318 -38.80 -15.87 5.92
N LEU A 319 -38.32 -14.65 6.18
CA LEU A 319 -38.16 -14.09 7.52
C LEU A 319 -39.51 -14.02 8.27
N ALA A 320 -40.60 -13.63 7.57
CA ALA A 320 -41.95 -13.60 8.15
C ALA A 320 -42.44 -14.97 8.64
N SER A 321 -41.93 -16.07 8.06
CA SER A 321 -42.33 -17.43 8.42
C SER A 321 -41.63 -17.97 9.68
N ILE A 322 -40.48 -17.38 10.05
CA ILE A 322 -39.65 -17.85 11.18
C ILE A 322 -39.65 -16.89 12.38
N LEU A 323 -39.91 -15.59 12.14
CA LEU A 323 -39.96 -14.56 13.17
C LEU A 323 -41.38 -14.36 13.69
N GLU A 324 -41.48 -13.79 14.89
CA GLU A 324 -42.75 -13.54 15.55
C GLU A 324 -43.60 -12.44 14.89
N PRO A 325 -44.94 -12.45 15.09
CA PRO A 325 -45.80 -11.36 14.63
C PRO A 325 -45.35 -10.02 15.23
N GLY A 326 -45.07 -9.04 14.37
CA GLY A 326 -44.61 -7.70 14.77
C GLY A 326 -43.09 -7.49 14.68
N ALA A 327 -42.31 -8.51 14.33
CA ALA A 327 -40.89 -8.37 13.99
C ALA A 327 -40.70 -7.40 12.81
N ALA A 328 -39.61 -6.62 12.82
CA ALA A 328 -39.22 -5.83 11.67
C ALA A 328 -38.53 -6.75 10.64
N LEU A 329 -39.12 -6.85 9.44
CA LEU A 329 -38.68 -7.80 8.41
C LEU A 329 -37.82 -7.14 7.32
N ASP A 330 -37.78 -5.81 7.27
CA ASP A 330 -36.84 -5.08 6.42
C ASP A 330 -35.47 -4.99 7.11
N ASN A 331 -34.41 -4.59 6.42
CA ASN A 331 -33.11 -4.34 7.06
C ASN A 331 -33.19 -2.99 7.78
N PRO A 332 -32.96 -2.82 9.10
CA PRO A 332 -32.49 -3.81 10.06
C PRO A 332 -33.60 -4.78 10.45
N VAL A 333 -33.30 -6.08 10.40
CA VAL A 333 -34.20 -7.13 10.86
C VAL A 333 -34.19 -7.16 12.38
N ILE A 334 -35.36 -7.03 13.00
CA ILE A 334 -35.48 -6.92 14.45
C ILE A 334 -36.44 -7.97 14.97
N SER A 335 -35.97 -8.81 15.88
CA SER A 335 -36.79 -9.73 16.65
C SER A 335 -36.91 -9.22 18.09
N HIS A 336 -38.11 -9.26 18.63
CA HIS A 336 -38.49 -8.91 19.99
C HIS A 336 -38.76 -10.14 20.86
N ALA A 337 -38.88 -11.32 20.24
CA ALA A 337 -38.96 -12.57 20.98
C ALA A 337 -37.62 -12.88 21.67
N PRO A 338 -37.64 -13.61 22.80
CA PRO A 338 -36.42 -14.15 23.39
C PRO A 338 -35.61 -14.90 22.33
N LEU A 339 -34.32 -14.59 22.29
CA LEU A 339 -33.40 -15.06 21.27
C LEU A 339 -33.20 -16.57 21.42
N ASP A 340 -33.72 -17.29 20.43
CA ASP A 340 -33.53 -18.73 20.29
C ASP A 340 -32.36 -19.01 19.32
N PRO A 341 -31.36 -19.83 19.69
CA PRO A 341 -30.20 -20.12 18.85
C PRO A 341 -30.56 -20.70 17.47
N ALA A 342 -31.61 -21.53 17.39
CA ALA A 342 -32.03 -22.13 16.12
C ALA A 342 -32.69 -21.09 15.20
N ARG A 343 -33.55 -20.23 15.74
CA ARG A 343 -34.15 -19.11 15.01
C ARG A 343 -33.09 -18.09 14.55
N LEU A 344 -32.12 -17.77 15.40
CA LEU A 344 -30.99 -16.90 15.02
C LEU A 344 -30.25 -17.48 13.81
N ARG A 345 -29.89 -18.77 13.85
CA ARG A 345 -29.23 -19.43 12.72
C ARG A 345 -30.05 -19.35 11.43
N GLN A 346 -31.35 -19.63 11.48
CA GLN A 346 -32.24 -19.55 10.32
C GLN A 346 -32.30 -18.12 9.75
N ALA A 347 -32.42 -17.10 10.60
CA ALA A 347 -32.41 -15.71 10.16
C ALA A 347 -31.08 -15.33 9.50
N LEU A 348 -29.95 -15.78 10.05
CA LEU A 348 -28.62 -15.53 9.46
C LEU A 348 -28.43 -16.25 8.12
N GLU A 349 -28.95 -17.47 7.96
CA GLU A 349 -28.96 -18.21 6.69
C GLU A 349 -29.72 -17.44 5.60
N LEU A 350 -30.88 -16.87 5.92
CA LEU A 350 -31.66 -16.06 4.99
C LEU A 350 -30.95 -14.75 4.62
N LEU A 351 -30.41 -14.03 5.62
CA LEU A 351 -29.71 -12.76 5.40
C LEU A 351 -28.40 -12.96 4.61
N ALA A 352 -27.61 -13.96 4.96
CA ALA A 352 -26.38 -14.27 4.23
C ALA A 352 -26.67 -14.90 2.86
N GLY A 353 -27.83 -15.52 2.65
CA GLY A 353 -28.27 -16.05 1.37
C GLY A 353 -28.73 -14.97 0.37
N ASP A 354 -29.15 -13.81 0.85
CA ASP A 354 -29.72 -12.75 0.00
C ASP A 354 -28.66 -12.16 -0.98
N PRO A 355 -28.91 -12.12 -2.30
CA PRO A 355 -27.96 -11.59 -3.28
C PRO A 355 -27.65 -10.08 -3.12
N ASN A 356 -28.51 -9.35 -2.40
CA ASN A 356 -28.34 -7.92 -2.14
C ASN A 356 -27.51 -7.61 -0.89
N VAL A 357 -27.08 -8.64 -0.16
CA VAL A 357 -26.32 -8.52 1.09
C VAL A 357 -24.88 -8.97 0.86
N ASP A 358 -23.91 -8.13 1.21
CA ASP A 358 -22.48 -8.44 1.10
C ASP A 358 -21.88 -8.90 2.44
N GLY A 359 -22.50 -8.55 3.57
CA GLY A 359 -22.20 -9.11 4.89
C GLY A 359 -23.27 -8.81 5.94
N VAL A 360 -23.18 -9.45 7.10
CA VAL A 360 -24.20 -9.39 8.15
C VAL A 360 -23.59 -8.89 9.47
N LEU A 361 -24.25 -7.93 10.11
CA LEU A 361 -23.93 -7.41 11.44
C LEU A 361 -25.01 -7.81 12.43
N VAL A 362 -24.63 -8.62 13.41
CA VAL A 362 -25.52 -9.16 14.46
C VAL A 362 -25.36 -8.32 15.73
N LEU A 363 -26.41 -7.64 16.15
CA LEU A 363 -26.41 -6.68 17.27
C LEU A 363 -27.27 -7.23 18.39
N ILE A 364 -26.66 -7.76 19.44
CA ILE A 364 -27.37 -8.39 20.56
C ILE A 364 -27.14 -7.61 21.84
N ALA A 365 -28.22 -7.10 22.44
CA ALA A 365 -28.24 -6.55 23.78
C ALA A 365 -28.51 -7.65 24.82
N PRO A 366 -28.07 -7.48 26.09
CA PRO A 366 -28.36 -8.43 27.15
C PRO A 366 -29.85 -8.62 27.37
N ASP A 367 -30.30 -9.87 27.37
CA ASP A 367 -31.66 -10.26 27.71
C ASP A 367 -31.64 -11.48 28.63
N ALA A 368 -32.32 -11.36 29.76
CA ALA A 368 -32.40 -12.41 30.78
C ALA A 368 -33.31 -13.58 30.35
N LEU A 369 -34.16 -13.37 29.34
CA LEU A 369 -35.05 -14.40 28.81
C LEU A 369 -34.42 -15.20 27.66
N SER A 370 -33.26 -14.76 27.17
CA SER A 370 -32.57 -15.31 26.00
C SER A 370 -31.43 -16.26 26.38
N ASP A 371 -31.21 -17.31 25.58
CA ASP A 371 -30.00 -18.14 25.70
C ASP A 371 -28.82 -17.48 24.99
N MET A 372 -28.12 -16.62 25.73
CA MET A 372 -27.00 -15.83 25.21
C MET A 372 -25.78 -16.67 24.85
N ASP A 373 -25.52 -17.75 25.59
CA ASP A 373 -24.40 -18.65 25.32
C ASP A 373 -24.68 -19.52 24.10
N GLY A 374 -25.89 -20.08 24.00
CA GLY A 374 -26.34 -20.80 22.82
C GLY A 374 -26.38 -19.91 21.58
N ALA A 375 -26.80 -18.65 21.70
CA ALA A 375 -26.79 -17.70 20.59
C ALA A 375 -25.36 -17.38 20.11
N ALA A 376 -24.42 -17.17 21.03
CA ALA A 376 -23.01 -16.98 20.69
C ALA A 376 -22.42 -18.22 20.00
N GLU A 377 -22.75 -19.42 20.47
CA GLU A 377 -22.29 -20.68 19.88
C GLU A 377 -22.89 -20.94 18.49
N ALA A 378 -24.19 -20.68 18.31
CA ALA A 378 -24.85 -20.77 17.01
C ALA A 378 -24.24 -19.78 16.01
N LEU A 379 -23.94 -18.56 16.46
CA LEU A 379 -23.30 -17.53 15.65
C LEU A 379 -21.86 -17.92 15.26
N ALA A 380 -21.07 -18.46 16.20
CA ALA A 380 -19.73 -18.98 15.93
C ALA A 380 -19.76 -20.05 14.83
N ARG A 381 -20.59 -21.09 15.00
CA ARG A 381 -20.72 -22.19 14.02
C ARG A 381 -21.21 -21.72 12.65
N PHE A 382 -22.16 -20.79 12.63
CA PHE A 382 -22.63 -20.21 11.37
C PHE A 382 -21.53 -19.40 10.66
N SER A 383 -20.75 -18.63 11.43
CA SER A 383 -19.69 -17.80 10.86
C SER A 383 -18.63 -18.63 10.14
N GLU A 384 -18.31 -19.83 10.61
CA GLU A 384 -17.38 -20.76 9.96
C GLU A 384 -17.92 -21.24 8.61
N ALA A 385 -19.20 -21.59 8.54
CA ALA A 385 -19.87 -22.07 7.32
C ALA A 385 -20.16 -20.96 6.29
N SER A 386 -20.39 -19.73 6.73
CA SER A 386 -20.79 -18.63 5.84
C SER A 386 -19.67 -18.23 4.88
N THR A 387 -19.99 -18.01 3.60
CA THR A 387 -19.03 -17.42 2.65
C THR A 387 -18.94 -15.90 2.78
N LYS A 388 -20.00 -15.28 3.34
CA LYS A 388 -20.07 -13.85 3.59
C LYS A 388 -19.55 -13.53 5.00
N PRO A 389 -18.89 -12.39 5.18
CA PRO A 389 -18.38 -11.94 6.46
C PRO A 389 -19.51 -11.63 7.45
N ILE A 390 -19.38 -12.19 8.65
CA ILE A 390 -20.30 -12.04 9.77
C ILE A 390 -19.55 -11.33 10.88
N MET A 391 -20.20 -10.32 11.48
CA MET A 391 -19.65 -9.53 12.56
C MET A 391 -20.69 -9.43 13.67
N SER A 392 -20.25 -9.32 14.91
CA SER A 392 -21.17 -9.25 16.04
C SER A 392 -20.89 -8.08 16.96
N CYS A 393 -21.94 -7.55 17.56
CA CYS A 393 -21.86 -6.64 18.68
C CYS A 393 -22.70 -7.23 19.81
N PHE A 394 -22.04 -7.69 20.87
CA PHE A 394 -22.70 -8.08 22.11
C PHE A 394 -22.54 -6.90 23.07
N LEU A 395 -23.63 -6.12 23.23
CA LEU A 395 -23.61 -4.86 23.97
C LEU A 395 -23.46 -5.09 25.48
N GLY A 396 -22.81 -4.14 26.16
CA GLY A 396 -22.52 -4.23 27.60
C GLY A 396 -21.19 -4.93 27.88
N ASP A 397 -20.68 -4.83 29.11
CA ASP A 397 -19.35 -5.36 29.44
C ASP A 397 -19.43 -6.61 30.32
N ALA A 398 -19.87 -6.47 31.57
CA ALA A 398 -19.79 -7.50 32.61
C ALA A 398 -20.37 -8.87 32.22
N SER A 399 -21.62 -8.93 31.75
CA SER A 399 -22.29 -10.19 31.41
C SER A 399 -21.97 -10.73 30.03
N MET A 400 -21.50 -9.88 29.11
CA MET A 400 -21.29 -10.22 27.69
C MET A 400 -19.83 -10.47 27.31
N ARG A 401 -18.90 -10.24 28.24
CA ARG A 401 -17.46 -10.40 28.01
C ARG A 401 -17.09 -11.83 27.66
N SER A 402 -17.68 -12.82 28.35
CA SER A 402 -17.42 -14.24 28.09
C SER A 402 -17.80 -14.62 26.66
N GLN A 403 -18.99 -14.21 26.20
CA GLN A 403 -19.49 -14.48 24.86
C GLN A 403 -18.61 -13.83 23.81
N ARG A 404 -18.20 -12.56 24.00
CA ARG A 404 -17.25 -11.90 23.08
C ARG A 404 -15.91 -12.63 22.99
N HIS A 405 -15.32 -13.04 24.12
CA HIS A 405 -14.06 -13.79 24.08
C HIS A 405 -14.20 -15.15 23.38
N ARG A 406 -15.33 -15.85 23.57
CA ARG A 406 -15.62 -17.10 22.85
C ARG A 406 -15.76 -16.89 21.34
N LEU A 407 -16.36 -15.77 20.92
CA LEU A 407 -16.47 -15.41 19.51
C LEU A 407 -15.12 -15.01 18.92
N ASP A 408 -14.34 -14.20 19.64
CA ASP A 408 -13.00 -13.77 19.20
C ASP A 408 -12.03 -14.97 19.10
N SER A 409 -12.14 -15.98 19.98
CA SER A 409 -11.25 -17.16 19.96
C SER A 409 -11.45 -18.08 18.76
N VAL A 410 -12.64 -18.06 18.15
CA VAL A 410 -12.91 -18.74 16.87
C VAL A 410 -12.70 -17.84 15.65
N GLY A 411 -12.20 -16.61 15.86
CA GLY A 411 -11.93 -15.64 14.80
C GLY A 411 -13.16 -14.86 14.31
N LEU A 412 -14.29 -14.88 15.03
CA LEU A 412 -15.45 -14.05 14.72
C LEU A 412 -15.29 -12.66 15.36
N PRO A 413 -15.21 -11.57 14.59
CA PRO A 413 -15.01 -10.23 15.15
C PRO A 413 -16.19 -9.80 16.03
N ALA A 414 -15.98 -9.78 17.35
CA ALA A 414 -16.98 -9.42 18.33
C ALA A 414 -16.69 -8.07 18.99
N PHE A 415 -17.68 -7.17 18.98
CA PHE A 415 -17.56 -5.79 19.45
C PHE A 415 -18.45 -5.54 20.66
N ARG A 416 -18.07 -4.52 21.43
CA ARG A 416 -18.82 -4.05 22.60
C ARG A 416 -19.80 -2.92 22.28
N THR A 417 -19.59 -2.19 21.19
CA THR A 417 -20.47 -1.08 20.76
C THR A 417 -20.86 -1.21 19.28
N PRO A 418 -22.09 -0.78 18.90
CA PRO A 418 -22.55 -0.82 17.52
C PRO A 418 -21.68 -0.02 16.55
N GLU A 419 -21.19 1.15 16.98
CA GLU A 419 -20.33 2.02 16.18
C GLU A 419 -18.99 1.35 15.87
N SER A 420 -18.41 0.64 16.85
CA SER A 420 -17.15 -0.08 16.66
C SER A 420 -17.32 -1.20 15.63
N ALA A 421 -18.47 -1.87 15.62
CA ALA A 421 -18.81 -2.94 14.69
C ALA A 421 -19.09 -2.41 13.27
N ALA A 422 -19.88 -1.34 13.16
CA ALA A 422 -20.13 -0.65 11.89
C ALA A 422 -18.82 -0.10 11.27
N ASN A 423 -17.98 0.55 12.08
CA ASN A 423 -16.66 1.03 11.66
C ASN A 423 -15.77 -0.13 11.16
N ALA A 424 -15.81 -1.26 11.85
CA ALA A 424 -15.03 -2.43 11.49
C ALA A 424 -15.43 -2.99 10.11
N PHE A 425 -16.73 -3.02 9.78
CA PHE A 425 -17.20 -3.37 8.43
C PHE A 425 -16.75 -2.34 7.40
N GLY A 426 -16.82 -1.04 7.73
CA GLY A 426 -16.33 0.05 6.89
C GLY A 426 -14.83 -0.03 6.58
N ILE A 427 -14.02 -0.51 7.52
CA ILE A 427 -12.59 -0.78 7.33
C ILE A 427 -12.39 -1.89 6.29
N LEU A 428 -13.17 -2.98 6.34
CA LEU A 428 -13.09 -4.06 5.35
C LEU A 428 -13.53 -3.61 3.96
N ALA A 429 -14.63 -2.86 3.88
CA ALA A 429 -15.11 -2.29 2.61
C ALA A 429 -14.08 -1.32 2.02
N SER A 430 -13.49 -0.46 2.84
CA SER A 430 -12.43 0.47 2.43
C SER A 430 -11.17 -0.27 1.99
N TYR A 431 -10.79 -1.35 2.69
CA TYR A 431 -9.67 -2.19 2.29
C TYR A 431 -9.89 -2.76 0.89
N GLN A 432 -11.02 -3.39 0.63
CA GLN A 432 -11.32 -3.96 -0.69
C GLN A 432 -11.35 -2.89 -1.78
N TYR A 433 -12.00 -1.75 -1.51
CA TYR A 433 -12.05 -0.62 -2.43
C TYR A 433 -10.67 -0.09 -2.77
N ASN A 434 -9.82 0.16 -1.76
CA ASN A 434 -8.47 0.65 -1.95
C ASN A 434 -7.60 -0.38 -2.69
N GLN A 435 -7.80 -1.68 -2.46
CA GLN A 435 -7.12 -2.73 -3.21
C GLN A 435 -7.49 -2.72 -4.70
N THR A 436 -8.77 -2.45 -5.03
CA THR A 436 -9.21 -2.26 -6.42
C THR A 436 -8.55 -1.03 -7.05
N LEU A 437 -8.47 0.08 -6.33
CA LEU A 437 -7.80 1.30 -6.80
C LEU A 437 -6.29 1.09 -7.01
N ALA A 438 -5.64 0.33 -6.14
CA ALA A 438 -4.22 0.00 -6.26
C ALA A 438 -3.92 -0.93 -7.44
N GLN A 439 -4.90 -1.70 -7.92
CA GLN A 439 -4.78 -2.49 -9.14
C GLN A 439 -4.90 -1.64 -10.40
N GLN A 440 -5.42 -0.42 -10.31
CA GLN A 440 -5.60 0.44 -11.47
C GLN A 440 -4.26 1.02 -11.92
N THR A 441 -3.70 0.42 -12.97
CA THR A 441 -2.66 1.05 -13.79
C THR A 441 -3.29 1.58 -15.07
N LEU A 442 -2.70 2.64 -15.65
CA LEU A 442 -3.17 3.18 -16.92
C LEU A 442 -2.91 2.15 -18.02
N PRO A 443 -3.95 1.53 -18.62
CA PRO A 443 -3.72 0.54 -19.66
C PRO A 443 -3.08 1.22 -20.89
N PRO A 444 -2.18 0.53 -21.59
CA PRO A 444 -1.71 0.93 -22.89
C PRO A 444 -2.71 0.39 -23.92
N GLU A 445 -3.94 0.88 -23.95
CA GLU A 445 -4.55 0.95 -25.28
C GLU A 445 -3.61 1.84 -26.10
N MET A 446 -3.16 1.36 -27.25
CA MET A 446 -2.50 2.26 -28.19
C MET A 446 -3.50 3.38 -28.40
N LEU A 447 -3.18 4.57 -27.91
CA LEU A 447 -4.01 5.73 -28.15
C LEU A 447 -4.23 5.77 -29.65
N SER A 448 -5.48 5.72 -30.08
CA SER A 448 -5.85 5.86 -31.49
C SER A 448 -5.18 7.10 -32.10
N ARG A 449 -4.91 8.09 -31.23
CA ARG A 449 -4.11 9.28 -31.51
C ARG A 449 -3.19 9.61 -30.31
N PRO A 450 -1.86 9.40 -30.42
CA PRO A 450 -0.93 9.76 -29.34
C PRO A 450 -0.84 11.28 -29.13
N PRO A 451 -0.45 11.74 -27.93
CA PRO A 451 -0.24 13.16 -27.67
C PRO A 451 0.98 13.70 -28.44
N ARG A 452 0.91 14.97 -28.84
CA ARG A 452 1.99 15.71 -29.52
C ARG A 452 2.98 16.25 -28.48
N LEU A 453 3.74 15.35 -27.84
CA LEU A 453 4.61 15.68 -26.70
C LEU A 453 5.70 16.69 -27.03
N ASP A 454 6.34 16.56 -28.20
CA ASP A 454 7.45 17.45 -28.58
C ASP A 454 6.96 18.90 -28.78
N GLU A 455 5.77 19.07 -29.38
CA GLU A 455 5.14 20.39 -29.54
C GLU A 455 4.75 21.01 -28.20
N ALA A 456 4.14 20.22 -27.31
CA ALA A 456 3.75 20.69 -25.98
C ALA A 456 4.97 21.07 -25.10
N ARG A 457 6.06 20.30 -25.19
CA ARG A 457 7.32 20.61 -24.49
C ARG A 457 7.99 21.86 -25.04
N ALA A 458 8.01 22.03 -26.37
CA ALA A 458 8.53 23.24 -27.00
C ALA A 458 7.76 24.49 -26.57
N LEU A 459 6.42 24.42 -26.53
CA LEU A 459 5.56 25.49 -26.03
C LEU A 459 5.92 25.87 -24.58
N LEU A 460 6.06 24.88 -23.70
CA LEU A 460 6.37 25.10 -22.29
C LEU A 460 7.75 25.74 -22.11
N ASN A 461 8.76 25.18 -22.78
CA ASN A 461 10.13 25.66 -22.69
C ASN A 461 10.26 27.10 -23.22
N ASP A 462 9.61 27.44 -24.34
CA ASP A 462 9.59 28.81 -24.87
C ASP A 462 8.97 29.80 -23.87
N ALA A 463 7.85 29.43 -23.25
CA ALA A 463 7.21 30.25 -22.24
C ALA A 463 8.07 30.47 -20.99
N ILE A 464 8.72 29.42 -20.49
CA ILE A 464 9.58 29.49 -19.32
C ILE A 464 10.85 30.29 -19.62
N MET A 465 11.50 30.04 -20.77
CA MET A 465 12.67 30.81 -21.21
C MET A 465 12.37 32.30 -21.43
N SER A 466 11.14 32.62 -21.80
CA SER A 466 10.65 34.00 -21.91
C SER A 466 10.29 34.64 -20.56
N GLY A 467 10.51 33.94 -19.44
CA GLY A 467 10.23 34.43 -18.08
C GLY A 467 8.75 34.51 -17.74
N ARG A 468 7.87 33.82 -18.49
CA ARG A 468 6.42 33.82 -18.24
C ARG A 468 6.10 32.87 -17.08
N SER A 469 5.27 33.33 -16.14
CA SER A 469 4.74 32.52 -15.04
C SER A 469 3.42 31.81 -15.35
N GLU A 470 2.78 32.16 -16.46
CA GLU A 470 1.50 31.62 -16.93
C GLU A 470 1.48 31.58 -18.47
N LEU A 471 0.79 30.59 -19.05
CA LEU A 471 0.56 30.52 -20.49
C LEU A 471 -0.51 31.51 -20.94
N GLU A 472 -0.33 32.06 -22.14
CA GLU A 472 -1.33 32.89 -22.79
C GLU A 472 -2.58 32.05 -23.18
N PRO A 473 -3.78 32.65 -23.28
CA PRO A 473 -5.01 31.90 -23.56
C PRO A 473 -4.95 31.00 -24.81
N SER A 474 -4.35 31.48 -25.91
CA SER A 474 -4.15 30.69 -27.13
C SER A 474 -3.22 29.48 -26.92
N SER A 475 -2.19 29.66 -26.09
CA SER A 475 -1.23 28.61 -25.73
C SER A 475 -1.86 27.56 -24.81
N CYS A 476 -2.73 27.98 -23.88
CA CYS A 476 -3.52 27.06 -23.06
C CYS A 476 -4.37 26.12 -23.93
N ARG A 477 -5.05 26.66 -24.94
CA ARG A 477 -5.86 25.86 -25.88
C ARG A 477 -5.00 24.90 -26.68
N TRP A 478 -3.91 25.40 -27.25
CA TRP A 478 -2.97 24.58 -28.01
C TRP A 478 -2.40 23.42 -27.19
N LEU A 479 -2.12 23.65 -25.90
CA LEU A 479 -1.70 22.60 -24.98
C LEU A 479 -2.78 21.52 -24.82
N LEU A 480 -4.04 21.88 -24.59
CA LEU A 480 -5.14 20.91 -24.49
C LEU A 480 -5.31 20.11 -25.80
N ASP A 481 -5.18 20.76 -26.96
CA ASP A 481 -5.23 20.14 -28.28
C ASP A 481 -4.05 19.18 -28.53
N CYS A 482 -2.86 19.45 -27.97
CA CYS A 482 -1.72 18.54 -28.06
C CYS A 482 -2.01 17.18 -27.41
N PHE A 483 -2.89 17.15 -26.40
CA PHE A 483 -3.29 15.94 -25.69
C PHE A 483 -4.70 15.45 -26.04
N HIS A 484 -5.36 16.08 -27.02
CA HIS A 484 -6.72 15.76 -27.46
C HIS A 484 -7.75 15.78 -26.32
N VAL A 485 -7.66 16.79 -25.43
CA VAL A 485 -8.61 16.96 -24.33
C VAL A 485 -9.99 17.32 -24.92
N PRO A 486 -11.06 16.56 -24.65
CA PRO A 486 -12.38 16.77 -25.26
C PRO A 486 -13.15 17.90 -24.56
N ILE A 487 -12.62 19.12 -24.60
CA ILE A 487 -13.23 20.33 -24.03
C ILE A 487 -13.17 21.44 -25.07
N LEU A 488 -14.32 22.01 -25.38
CA LEU A 488 -14.45 23.17 -26.28
C LEU A 488 -14.14 24.47 -25.50
N SER A 489 -13.44 25.41 -26.13
CA SER A 489 -13.01 26.66 -25.50
C SER A 489 -13.39 27.90 -26.34
N ASP A 490 -13.87 28.96 -25.66
CA ASP A 490 -14.00 30.40 -26.00
C ASP A 490 -14.39 30.89 -27.42
N ASP A 491 -13.99 30.24 -28.51
CA ASP A 491 -14.40 30.64 -29.87
C ASP A 491 -15.83 30.18 -30.20
N GLN A 492 -16.39 29.32 -29.35
CA GLN A 492 -17.80 28.94 -29.35
C GLN A 492 -18.45 29.40 -28.05
N PRO A 493 -19.51 30.24 -28.12
CA PRO A 493 -20.23 30.66 -26.92
C PRO A 493 -20.81 29.42 -26.22
N VAL A 494 -20.69 29.39 -24.89
CA VAL A 494 -21.34 28.35 -24.07
C VAL A 494 -22.84 28.42 -24.35
N PRO A 495 -23.49 27.32 -24.77
CA PRO A 495 -24.92 27.34 -25.05
C PRO A 495 -25.73 27.75 -23.82
N ASP A 496 -26.82 28.51 -24.01
CA ASP A 496 -27.69 28.95 -22.90
C ASP A 496 -28.21 27.75 -22.08
N ALA A 497 -28.53 26.64 -22.74
CA ALA A 497 -28.95 25.40 -22.07
C ALA A 497 -27.86 24.83 -21.13
N ALA A 498 -26.59 24.95 -21.50
CA ALA A 498 -25.49 24.51 -20.65
C ALA A 498 -25.35 25.40 -19.41
N LEU A 499 -25.64 26.72 -19.54
CA LEU A 499 -25.59 27.69 -18.45
C LEU A 499 -26.69 27.49 -17.39
N GLU A 500 -27.73 26.69 -17.67
CA GLU A 500 -28.77 26.35 -16.70
C GLU A 500 -28.28 25.35 -15.64
N HIS A 501 -27.22 24.61 -15.92
CA HIS A 501 -26.66 23.61 -15.01
C HIS A 501 -25.82 24.24 -13.88
N LEU A 502 -25.49 23.47 -12.84
CA LEU A 502 -24.49 23.94 -11.86
C LEU A 502 -23.08 23.69 -12.42
N PRO A 503 -22.23 24.72 -12.63
CA PRO A 503 -20.93 24.52 -13.26
C PRO A 503 -20.01 23.62 -12.43
N MET A 504 -19.10 22.95 -13.11
CA MET A 504 -18.06 22.12 -12.53
C MET A 504 -16.71 22.82 -12.58
N ALA A 505 -15.70 22.27 -11.91
CA ALA A 505 -14.32 22.70 -12.07
C ALA A 505 -13.35 21.51 -12.01
N ILE A 506 -12.27 21.62 -12.80
CA ILE A 506 -11.11 20.75 -12.73
C ILE A 506 -9.91 21.62 -12.38
N HIS A 507 -9.23 21.28 -11.28
CA HIS A 507 -7.99 21.96 -10.91
C HIS A 507 -6.86 20.95 -10.70
N LEU A 508 -5.72 21.25 -11.29
CA LEU A 508 -4.41 20.70 -10.96
C LEU A 508 -3.69 21.65 -10.01
N ARG A 509 -3.24 21.11 -8.89
CA ARG A 509 -2.51 21.83 -7.84
C ARG A 509 -1.29 21.01 -7.41
N GLN A 510 -0.42 21.61 -6.62
CA GLN A 510 0.79 20.98 -6.10
C GLN A 510 0.70 20.85 -4.58
N ASP A 511 1.01 19.67 -4.08
CA ASP A 511 1.31 19.41 -2.68
C ASP A 511 2.83 19.41 -2.50
N ALA A 512 3.32 20.04 -1.43
CA ALA A 512 4.74 20.17 -1.17
C ALA A 512 5.46 18.83 -0.93
N ARG A 513 4.72 17.77 -0.55
CA ARG A 513 5.27 16.45 -0.22
C ARG A 513 5.02 15.41 -1.30
N PHE A 514 3.86 15.46 -1.94
CA PHE A 514 3.41 14.42 -2.86
C PHE A 514 3.32 14.88 -4.32
N GLY A 515 3.63 16.14 -4.60
CA GLY A 515 3.62 16.70 -5.95
C GLY A 515 2.20 16.95 -6.46
N PRO A 516 1.93 16.74 -7.76
CA PRO A 516 0.69 17.17 -8.36
C PRO A 516 -0.50 16.34 -7.90
N TYR A 517 -1.65 16.99 -7.72
CA TYR A 517 -2.92 16.36 -7.47
C TYR A 517 -4.05 17.03 -8.27
N LEU A 518 -5.02 16.21 -8.68
CA LEU A 518 -6.22 16.67 -9.36
C LEU A 518 -7.36 16.83 -8.37
N GLN A 519 -8.16 17.86 -8.62
CA GLN A 519 -9.32 18.21 -7.83
C GLN A 519 -10.53 18.41 -8.75
N PHE A 520 -11.63 17.73 -8.42
CA PHE A 520 -12.89 17.81 -9.15
C PHE A 520 -14.05 18.17 -8.20
N GLY A 521 -14.98 18.98 -8.67
CA GLY A 521 -16.16 19.37 -7.89
C GLY A 521 -16.95 20.53 -8.52
N PRO A 522 -17.81 21.20 -7.74
CA PRO A 522 -18.53 22.38 -8.21
C PRO A 522 -17.56 23.53 -8.51
N GLY A 523 -17.84 24.27 -9.60
CA GLY A 523 -17.07 25.41 -10.09
C GLY A 523 -17.85 26.72 -10.02
N GLY A 524 -17.24 27.79 -10.52
CA GLY A 524 -17.79 29.15 -10.52
C GLY A 524 -18.16 29.66 -9.12
N ASP A 525 -19.07 30.64 -9.07
CA ASP A 525 -19.52 31.25 -7.81
C ASP A 525 -20.28 30.24 -6.91
N ALA A 526 -20.89 29.21 -7.52
CA ALA A 526 -21.54 28.12 -6.79
C ALA A 526 -20.57 27.37 -5.87
N ALA A 527 -19.27 27.34 -6.21
CA ALA A 527 -18.25 26.72 -5.38
C ALA A 527 -18.04 27.42 -4.03
N LEU A 528 -18.41 28.69 -3.89
CA LEU A 528 -18.29 29.46 -2.63
C LEU A 528 -19.29 28.99 -1.56
N LEU A 529 -20.43 28.44 -1.99
CA LEU A 529 -21.50 27.94 -1.12
C LEU A 529 -21.42 26.42 -0.88
N ALA A 530 -20.68 25.71 -1.73
CA ALA A 530 -20.44 24.29 -1.58
C ALA A 530 -19.43 24.01 -0.44
N SER A 531 -19.62 22.90 0.30
CA SER A 531 -18.64 22.47 1.31
C SER A 531 -17.23 22.38 0.70
N PRO A 532 -16.16 22.62 1.47
CA PRO A 532 -14.77 22.54 0.99
C PRO A 532 -14.32 21.14 0.53
N HIS A 533 -15.22 20.16 0.54
CA HIS A 533 -14.97 18.77 0.12
C HIS A 533 -14.99 18.66 -1.40
N ARG A 534 -13.90 19.12 -2.02
CA ARG A 534 -13.61 18.82 -3.42
C ARG A 534 -12.94 17.45 -3.49
N GLU A 535 -13.37 16.61 -4.42
CA GLU A 535 -12.80 15.27 -4.58
C GLU A 535 -11.38 15.39 -5.12
N ILE A 536 -10.42 14.73 -4.46
CA ILE A 536 -9.00 14.78 -4.81
C ILE A 536 -8.53 13.40 -5.24
N GLU A 537 -7.70 13.36 -6.28
CA GLU A 537 -7.01 12.14 -6.71
C GLU A 537 -5.59 12.43 -7.20
N LEU A 538 -4.72 11.43 -7.10
CA LEU A 538 -3.33 11.53 -7.54
C LEU A 538 -3.17 10.98 -8.97
N PRO A 539 -2.60 11.77 -9.89
CA PRO A 539 -2.07 11.29 -11.16
C PRO A 539 -1.06 10.13 -10.98
N PRO A 540 -0.98 9.17 -11.93
CA PRO A 540 -1.78 9.07 -13.15
C PRO A 540 -3.18 8.50 -12.91
N LEU A 541 -4.17 9.00 -13.66
CA LEU A 541 -5.55 8.51 -13.70
C LEU A 541 -5.79 7.64 -14.94
N ASN A 542 -6.53 6.54 -14.75
CA ASN A 542 -7.09 5.71 -15.81
C ASN A 542 -8.62 5.80 -15.80
N ASN A 543 -9.29 4.99 -16.65
CA ASN A 543 -10.73 5.12 -16.87
C ASN A 543 -11.50 4.92 -15.58
N TYR A 544 -11.13 3.88 -14.84
CA TYR A 544 -11.72 3.57 -13.56
C TYR A 544 -11.47 4.69 -12.54
N LEU A 545 -10.22 5.16 -12.39
CA LEU A 545 -9.86 6.20 -11.41
C LEU A 545 -10.55 7.52 -11.70
N ALA A 546 -10.64 7.94 -12.97
CA ALA A 546 -11.36 9.14 -13.38
C ALA A 546 -12.86 9.02 -13.07
N ARG A 547 -13.48 7.88 -13.39
CA ARG A 547 -14.89 7.61 -13.01
C ARG A 547 -15.07 7.67 -11.49
N GLN A 548 -14.17 7.06 -10.73
CA GLN A 548 -14.24 7.07 -9.27
C GLN A 548 -14.06 8.48 -8.69
N LEU A 549 -13.15 9.29 -9.24
CA LEU A 549 -12.97 10.69 -8.83
C LEU A 549 -14.28 11.49 -9.00
N ILE A 550 -15.00 11.28 -10.10
CA ILE A 550 -16.30 11.92 -10.35
C ILE A 550 -17.36 11.37 -9.38
N GLN A 551 -17.53 10.05 -9.33
CA GLN A 551 -18.67 9.38 -8.68
C GLN A 551 -18.61 9.34 -7.15
N ARG A 552 -17.42 9.53 -6.57
CA ARG A 552 -17.21 9.44 -5.11
C ARG A 552 -17.79 10.62 -4.35
N GLY A 553 -17.85 11.80 -4.98
CA GLY A 553 -18.27 13.03 -4.33
C GLY A 553 -19.77 13.18 -4.17
N LYS A 554 -20.19 13.93 -3.14
CA LYS A 554 -21.61 14.31 -2.95
C LYS A 554 -22.16 15.13 -4.13
N PHE A 555 -21.28 15.78 -4.90
CA PHE A 555 -21.66 16.49 -6.11
C PHE A 555 -22.21 15.54 -7.20
N TRP A 556 -21.67 14.32 -7.29
CA TRP A 556 -22.23 13.29 -8.15
C TRP A 556 -23.62 12.87 -7.70
N SER A 557 -23.74 12.32 -6.49
CA SER A 557 -25.01 11.73 -6.01
C SER A 557 -26.14 12.72 -5.79
N ARG A 558 -25.85 14.03 -5.71
CA ARG A 558 -26.87 15.07 -5.51
C ARG A 558 -27.21 15.88 -6.76
N VAL A 559 -26.30 15.93 -7.74
CA VAL A 559 -26.44 16.80 -8.93
C VAL A 559 -26.18 16.00 -10.20
N LEU A 560 -24.93 15.57 -10.42
CA LEU A 560 -24.52 15.04 -11.73
C LEU A 560 -25.19 13.71 -12.10
N GLU A 561 -25.49 12.84 -11.14
CA GLU A 561 -26.10 11.53 -11.43
C GLU A 561 -27.46 11.64 -12.14
N ARG A 562 -28.19 12.74 -11.91
CA ARG A 562 -29.48 13.01 -12.55
C ARG A 562 -29.35 13.87 -13.81
N ASP A 563 -28.43 14.84 -13.79
CA ASP A 563 -28.43 15.94 -14.76
C ASP A 563 -27.31 15.83 -15.83
N LEU A 564 -26.28 15.00 -15.61
CA LEU A 564 -25.16 14.81 -16.55
C LEU A 564 -25.49 13.70 -17.55
N SER A 565 -25.45 14.01 -18.85
CA SER A 565 -25.70 13.02 -19.89
C SER A 565 -24.60 11.93 -19.92
N PRO A 566 -24.90 10.70 -20.38
CA PRO A 566 -23.89 9.65 -20.51
C PRO A 566 -22.71 10.03 -21.43
N ALA A 567 -22.97 10.82 -22.48
CA ALA A 567 -21.93 11.27 -23.40
C ALA A 567 -21.03 12.34 -22.78
N ALA A 568 -21.60 13.34 -22.09
CA ALA A 568 -20.86 14.34 -21.35
C ALA A 568 -20.03 13.72 -20.21
N PHE A 569 -20.58 12.70 -19.53
CA PHE A 569 -19.83 11.92 -18.53
C PHE A 569 -18.59 11.25 -19.11
N GLU A 570 -18.70 10.66 -20.31
CA GLU A 570 -17.57 9.99 -20.96
C GLU A 570 -16.50 11.00 -21.41
N GLN A 571 -16.90 12.17 -21.92
CA GLN A 571 -15.96 13.26 -22.22
C GLN A 571 -15.29 13.81 -20.96
N LEU A 572 -16.02 13.98 -19.85
CA LEU A 572 -15.46 14.45 -18.59
C LEU A 572 -14.42 13.48 -18.04
N ARG A 573 -14.74 12.19 -18.11
CA ARG A 573 -13.83 11.12 -17.74
C ARG A 573 -12.56 11.15 -18.60
N GLU A 574 -12.70 11.24 -19.93
CA GLU A 574 -11.54 11.32 -20.84
C GLU A 574 -10.73 12.61 -20.58
N ALA A 575 -11.37 13.75 -20.36
CA ALA A 575 -10.67 15.00 -20.05
C ALA A 575 -9.81 14.88 -18.78
N LEU A 576 -10.32 14.25 -17.72
CA LEU A 576 -9.53 14.00 -16.50
C LEU A 576 -8.32 13.10 -16.75
N GLU A 577 -8.43 12.09 -17.62
CA GLU A 577 -7.29 11.27 -18.03
C GLU A 577 -6.25 12.06 -18.81
N ARG A 578 -6.69 12.84 -19.81
CA ARG A 578 -5.79 13.67 -20.63
C ARG A 578 -5.07 14.71 -19.81
N ILE A 579 -5.76 15.37 -18.87
CA ILE A 579 -5.16 16.31 -17.93
C ILE A 579 -4.16 15.59 -16.99
N SER A 580 -4.46 14.36 -16.59
CA SER A 580 -3.53 13.53 -15.83
C SER A 580 -2.28 13.15 -16.63
N GLU A 581 -2.43 12.92 -17.94
CA GLU A 581 -1.32 12.66 -18.88
C GLU A 581 -0.47 13.93 -19.08
N ILE A 582 -1.10 15.11 -19.22
CA ILE A 582 -0.43 16.42 -19.29
C ILE A 582 0.55 16.59 -18.13
N VAL A 583 0.10 16.43 -16.89
CA VAL A 583 0.97 16.66 -15.72
C VAL A 583 2.03 15.57 -15.53
N SER A 584 1.74 14.34 -15.97
CA SER A 584 2.72 13.26 -15.92
C SER A 584 3.91 13.55 -16.86
N GLU A 585 3.63 14.09 -18.04
CA GLU A 585 4.61 14.30 -19.11
C GLU A 585 5.24 15.71 -19.13
N LEU A 586 4.61 16.69 -18.46
CA LEU A 586 5.03 18.09 -18.42
C LEU A 586 5.21 18.60 -16.97
N PRO A 587 6.31 18.23 -16.29
CA PRO A 587 6.59 18.66 -14.91
C PRO A 587 6.71 20.18 -14.73
N GLY A 588 6.97 20.95 -15.79
CA GLY A 588 6.99 22.42 -15.73
C GLY A 588 5.62 23.07 -15.54
N ILE A 589 4.52 22.31 -15.54
CA ILE A 589 3.19 22.82 -15.21
C ILE A 589 2.97 22.77 -13.70
N ARG A 590 2.91 23.94 -13.07
CA ARG A 590 2.67 24.09 -11.63
C ARG A 590 1.18 24.05 -11.29
N THR A 591 0.34 24.68 -12.09
CA THR A 591 -1.12 24.67 -11.89
C THR A 591 -1.85 24.63 -13.22
N LEU A 592 -2.98 23.95 -13.27
CA LEU A 592 -3.92 24.01 -14.40
C LEU A 592 -5.33 24.16 -13.83
N SER A 593 -6.13 25.07 -14.36
CA SER A 593 -7.49 25.31 -13.90
C SER A 593 -8.42 25.42 -15.09
N ILE A 594 -9.47 24.60 -15.10
CA ILE A 594 -10.61 24.73 -16.00
C ILE A 594 -11.82 25.02 -15.11
N ASP A 595 -12.18 26.31 -15.05
CA ASP A 595 -13.21 26.81 -14.13
C ASP A 595 -13.77 28.15 -14.65
N PRO A 596 -15.08 28.25 -14.93
CA PRO A 596 -16.08 27.18 -14.83
C PRO A 596 -16.02 26.19 -16.02
N LEU A 597 -16.48 24.97 -15.79
CA LEU A 597 -16.68 23.92 -16.81
C LEU A 597 -18.17 23.59 -16.91
N TRP A 598 -18.73 23.74 -18.10
CA TRP A 598 -20.13 23.52 -18.44
C TRP A 598 -20.28 22.29 -19.34
N TRP A 599 -21.51 21.79 -19.48
CA TRP A 599 -21.82 20.67 -20.38
C TRP A 599 -23.19 20.86 -21.04
N ASP A 600 -23.38 20.21 -22.18
CA ASP A 600 -24.69 19.91 -22.74
C ASP A 600 -24.87 18.38 -22.91
N ASP A 601 -25.85 17.94 -23.70
CA ASP A 601 -26.09 16.52 -23.94
C ASP A 601 -24.92 15.78 -24.58
N THR A 602 -23.99 16.47 -25.22
CA THR A 602 -22.95 15.90 -26.08
C THR A 602 -21.53 16.38 -25.80
N SER A 603 -21.35 17.58 -25.22
CA SER A 603 -20.07 18.30 -25.24
C SER A 603 -19.78 19.01 -23.92
N LEU A 604 -18.49 19.25 -23.66
CA LEU A 604 -17.99 20.05 -22.54
C LEU A 604 -17.49 21.42 -23.01
N TYR A 605 -17.76 22.46 -22.23
CA TYR A 605 -17.38 23.84 -22.55
C TYR A 605 -16.62 24.48 -21.38
N ALA A 606 -15.39 24.93 -21.63
CA ALA A 606 -14.61 25.70 -20.66
C ALA A 606 -14.96 27.19 -20.76
N GLY A 607 -15.40 27.77 -19.64
CA GLY A 607 -15.55 29.23 -19.48
C GLY A 607 -14.26 29.94 -19.06
N GLY A 608 -13.21 29.20 -18.70
CA GLY A 608 -11.91 29.75 -18.39
C GLY A 608 -10.83 28.69 -18.22
N ILE A 609 -9.70 28.86 -18.90
CA ILE A 609 -8.53 27.96 -18.81
C ILE A 609 -7.30 28.78 -18.38
N ARG A 610 -6.66 28.34 -17.30
CA ARG A 610 -5.42 28.96 -16.78
C ARG A 610 -4.36 27.90 -16.53
N VAL A 611 -3.13 28.13 -17.02
CA VAL A 611 -2.00 27.20 -16.85
C VAL A 611 -0.80 27.97 -16.32
N GLY A 612 -0.52 27.76 -15.04
CA GLY A 612 0.63 28.34 -14.35
C GLY A 612 1.86 27.46 -14.48
N LEU A 613 3.00 28.09 -14.73
CA LEU A 613 4.28 27.43 -14.99
C LEU A 613 5.17 27.44 -13.73
N ASP A 614 6.09 26.48 -13.68
CA ASP A 614 7.18 26.46 -12.72
C ASP A 614 8.40 27.19 -13.33
N PRO A 615 8.81 28.35 -12.79
CA PRO A 615 9.93 29.11 -13.32
C PRO A 615 11.27 28.39 -13.14
N ASP A 616 11.37 27.46 -12.19
CA ASP A 616 12.60 26.73 -11.88
C ASP A 616 12.74 25.42 -12.69
N TYR A 617 11.80 25.15 -13.60
CA TYR A 617 11.84 23.97 -14.44
C TYR A 617 12.96 24.06 -15.48
N ASP A 618 13.87 23.09 -15.44
CA ASP A 618 15.08 23.02 -16.25
C ASP A 618 14.90 22.33 -17.62
N GLY A 619 13.66 22.02 -18.01
CA GLY A 619 13.38 21.34 -19.28
C GLY A 619 13.76 19.87 -19.29
N GLU A 620 14.23 19.30 -18.18
CA GLU A 620 14.65 17.91 -18.15
C GLU A 620 13.46 16.96 -18.27
N ARG A 621 13.59 15.96 -19.15
CA ARG A 621 12.52 14.99 -19.39
C ARG A 621 12.21 14.23 -18.11
N PRO A 622 10.91 14.05 -17.77
CA PRO A 622 10.54 13.36 -16.54
C PRO A 622 11.06 11.92 -16.52
N GLU A 623 11.21 11.27 -17.68
CA GLU A 623 11.77 9.91 -17.77
C GLU A 623 13.23 9.80 -17.30
N ASN A 624 14.02 10.86 -17.44
CA ASN A 624 15.43 10.89 -17.01
C ASN A 624 15.52 11.05 -15.49
N ARG A 625 14.55 11.76 -14.90
CA ARG A 625 14.38 11.91 -13.45
C ARG A 625 13.51 10.84 -12.83
N ALA A 626 13.21 9.76 -13.57
CA ALA A 626 12.29 8.70 -13.14
C ALA A 626 10.95 9.22 -12.62
N TYR A 627 10.42 10.34 -13.11
CA TYR A 627 9.16 10.96 -12.66
C TYR A 627 9.14 11.31 -11.16
N ARG A 628 10.26 11.81 -10.61
CA ARG A 628 10.35 12.22 -9.18
C ARG A 628 9.34 13.28 -8.74
N HIS A 629 8.77 14.04 -9.68
CA HIS A 629 7.72 15.02 -9.38
C HIS A 629 6.38 14.35 -9.04
N MET A 630 6.20 13.06 -9.36
CA MET A 630 4.97 12.32 -9.14
C MET A 630 5.05 11.44 -7.89
N ALA A 631 3.99 11.43 -7.07
CA ALA A 631 3.87 10.48 -5.95
C ALA A 631 3.83 9.02 -6.42
N ILE A 632 3.13 8.75 -7.53
CA ILE A 632 2.95 7.40 -8.11
C ILE A 632 3.68 7.36 -9.45
N HIS A 633 4.59 6.39 -9.62
CA HIS A 633 5.32 6.23 -10.88
C HIS A 633 4.34 5.88 -12.01
N PRO A 634 4.32 6.61 -13.14
CA PRO A 634 3.47 6.28 -14.28
C PRO A 634 3.91 5.01 -15.00
N TYR A 635 2.98 4.33 -15.67
CA TYR A 635 3.31 3.13 -16.45
C TYR A 635 4.32 3.49 -17.57
N PRO A 636 5.47 2.81 -17.68
CA PRO A 636 6.54 3.21 -18.59
C PRO A 636 6.25 2.81 -20.05
N ARG A 637 5.31 3.51 -20.69
CA ARG A 637 4.80 3.25 -22.05
C ARG A 637 5.91 3.10 -23.11
N ARG A 638 7.03 3.82 -22.97
CA ARG A 638 8.19 3.73 -23.89
C ARG A 638 8.82 2.33 -24.00
N LEU A 639 8.58 1.46 -23.01
CA LEU A 639 9.09 0.10 -23.01
C LEU A 639 8.21 -0.85 -23.84
N VAL A 640 7.01 -0.41 -24.25
CA VAL A 640 6.13 -1.15 -25.13
C VAL A 640 6.71 -1.11 -26.55
N ARG A 641 7.08 -2.26 -27.09
CA ARG A 641 7.70 -2.41 -28.41
C ARG A 641 7.10 -3.59 -29.17
N PRO A 642 6.49 -3.35 -30.35
CA PRO A 642 6.12 -4.45 -31.24
C PRO A 642 7.39 -5.12 -31.76
N MET A 643 7.38 -6.44 -31.79
CA MET A 643 8.52 -7.26 -32.14
C MET A 643 8.07 -8.32 -33.14
N VAL A 644 8.94 -8.65 -34.08
CA VAL A 644 8.67 -9.66 -35.10
C VAL A 644 9.77 -10.71 -35.03
N ARG A 645 9.39 -11.98 -35.02
CA ARG A 645 10.33 -13.10 -35.08
C ARG A 645 10.79 -13.35 -36.51
N GLU A 646 11.88 -14.11 -36.65
CA GLU A 646 12.39 -14.53 -37.96
C GLU A 646 11.36 -15.33 -38.80
N ASP A 647 10.43 -16.02 -38.14
CA ASP A 647 9.33 -16.75 -38.79
C ASP A 647 8.10 -15.87 -39.11
N GLY A 648 8.21 -14.55 -38.94
CA GLY A 648 7.14 -13.58 -39.18
C GLY A 648 6.10 -13.49 -38.06
N GLN A 649 6.22 -14.29 -36.99
CA GLN A 649 5.27 -14.21 -35.88
C GLN A 649 5.47 -12.93 -35.07
N GLU A 650 4.42 -12.13 -34.96
CA GLU A 650 4.40 -10.92 -34.15
C GLU A 650 4.23 -11.23 -32.66
N TRP A 651 4.93 -10.47 -31.82
CA TRP A 651 4.79 -10.47 -30.38
C TRP A 651 5.07 -9.05 -29.84
N LEU A 652 4.66 -8.80 -28.60
CA LEU A 652 4.78 -7.50 -27.97
C LEU A 652 5.67 -7.63 -26.74
N LEU A 653 6.72 -6.82 -26.67
CA LEU A 653 7.47 -6.59 -25.44
C LEU A 653 6.79 -5.44 -24.70
N ARG A 654 6.36 -5.65 -23.46
CA ARG A 654 5.78 -4.57 -22.64
C ARG A 654 6.00 -4.80 -21.15
N PRO A 655 5.98 -3.74 -20.33
CA PRO A 655 5.89 -3.88 -18.88
C PRO A 655 4.64 -4.66 -18.44
N ILE A 656 4.72 -5.33 -17.29
CA ILE A 656 3.60 -6.10 -16.73
C ILE A 656 2.55 -5.18 -16.09
N ARG A 657 1.28 -5.60 -16.08
CA ARG A 657 0.18 -4.83 -15.48
C ARG A 657 -0.46 -5.64 -14.34
N PRO A 658 -1.07 -5.01 -13.33
CA PRO A 658 -1.81 -5.72 -12.29
C PRO A 658 -2.84 -6.72 -12.82
N GLU A 659 -3.49 -6.40 -13.94
CA GLU A 659 -4.52 -7.23 -14.60
C GLU A 659 -3.92 -8.47 -15.28
N ASP A 660 -2.62 -8.49 -15.56
CA ASP A 660 -1.93 -9.65 -16.13
C ASP A 660 -1.83 -10.82 -15.13
N ALA A 661 -2.32 -10.69 -13.90
CA ALA A 661 -2.27 -11.75 -12.89
C ALA A 661 -2.89 -13.07 -13.38
N VAL A 662 -3.99 -13.00 -14.14
CA VAL A 662 -4.62 -14.19 -14.73
C VAL A 662 -3.73 -14.78 -15.82
N LEU A 663 -3.24 -13.96 -16.75
CA LEU A 663 -2.36 -14.39 -17.84
C LEU A 663 -1.03 -14.97 -17.32
N LEU A 664 -0.49 -14.39 -16.23
CA LEU A 664 0.74 -14.85 -15.60
C LEU A 664 0.52 -16.20 -14.90
N GLN A 665 -0.63 -16.38 -14.24
CA GLN A 665 -1.01 -17.65 -13.63
C GLN A 665 -1.18 -18.76 -14.68
N GLU A 666 -1.84 -18.45 -15.81
CA GLU A 666 -1.96 -19.37 -16.94
C GLU A 666 -0.59 -19.73 -17.51
N PHE A 667 0.26 -18.73 -17.75
CA PHE A 667 1.63 -18.95 -18.21
C PHE A 667 2.42 -19.89 -17.29
N VAL A 668 2.36 -19.72 -15.96
CA VAL A 668 3.07 -20.60 -15.02
C VAL A 668 2.49 -22.03 -15.01
N ARG A 669 1.16 -22.17 -15.19
CA ARG A 669 0.52 -23.49 -15.28
C ARG A 669 0.94 -24.26 -16.54
N ASP A 670 1.12 -23.54 -17.64
CA ASP A 670 1.48 -24.09 -18.96
C ASP A 670 2.97 -24.49 -19.07
N LEU A 671 3.83 -24.05 -18.15
CA LEU A 671 5.24 -24.44 -18.13
C LEU A 671 5.42 -25.93 -17.80
N SER A 672 6.37 -26.56 -18.47
CA SER A 672 6.85 -27.90 -18.14
C SER A 672 7.38 -28.01 -16.70
N ASP A 673 7.35 -29.22 -16.13
CA ASP A 673 7.92 -29.50 -14.80
C ASP A 673 9.39 -29.08 -14.71
N GLU A 674 10.16 -29.29 -15.78
CA GLU A 674 11.55 -28.87 -15.89
C GLU A 674 11.69 -27.35 -15.84
N SER A 675 10.95 -26.60 -16.68
CA SER A 675 11.00 -25.14 -16.70
C SER A 675 10.57 -24.51 -15.36
N ARG A 676 9.58 -25.09 -14.67
CA ARG A 676 9.16 -24.64 -13.33
C ARG A 676 10.23 -24.90 -12.27
N TYR A 677 10.78 -26.12 -12.25
CA TYR A 677 11.83 -26.48 -11.31
C TYR A 677 13.07 -25.60 -11.50
N MET A 678 13.49 -25.37 -12.75
CA MET A 678 14.63 -24.52 -13.08
C MET A 678 14.44 -23.05 -12.66
N ARG A 679 13.18 -22.58 -12.59
CA ARG A 679 12.84 -21.21 -12.26
C ARG A 679 12.64 -20.96 -10.76
N PHE A 680 11.95 -21.87 -10.08
CA PHE A 680 11.49 -21.67 -8.70
C PHE A 680 12.19 -22.59 -7.70
N VAL A 681 13.06 -23.49 -8.16
CA VAL A 681 13.77 -24.51 -7.35
C VAL A 681 12.78 -25.26 -6.45
N SER A 682 11.55 -25.46 -6.95
CA SER A 682 10.44 -26.07 -6.25
C SER A 682 9.40 -26.58 -7.25
N MET A 683 8.58 -27.55 -6.86
CA MET A 683 7.46 -28.06 -7.66
C MET A 683 6.21 -27.18 -7.53
N LEU A 684 6.39 -25.86 -7.56
CA LEU A 684 5.28 -24.90 -7.55
C LEU A 684 4.49 -25.02 -8.87
N ARG A 685 3.32 -25.68 -8.81
CA ARG A 685 2.40 -25.78 -9.95
C ARG A 685 1.66 -24.48 -10.22
N GLU A 686 1.46 -23.67 -9.18
CA GLU A 686 0.67 -22.43 -9.21
C GLU A 686 1.32 -21.36 -8.34
N LEU A 687 1.16 -20.10 -8.72
CA LEU A 687 1.53 -18.98 -7.87
C LEU A 687 0.42 -18.72 -6.85
N THR A 688 0.80 -18.45 -5.60
CA THR A 688 -0.18 -18.01 -4.60
C THR A 688 -0.72 -16.61 -4.96
N PRO A 689 -1.93 -16.23 -4.51
CA PRO A 689 -2.45 -14.88 -4.74
C PRO A 689 -1.50 -13.76 -4.30
N ARG A 690 -0.73 -13.98 -3.23
CA ARG A 690 0.31 -13.04 -2.75
C ARG A 690 1.47 -12.93 -3.75
N MET A 691 1.92 -14.03 -4.32
CA MET A 691 2.98 -14.04 -5.34
C MET A 691 2.53 -13.37 -6.64
N LEU A 692 1.31 -13.66 -7.11
CA LEU A 692 0.75 -12.99 -8.29
C LEU A 692 0.72 -11.47 -8.09
N ALA A 693 0.15 -11.03 -6.98
CA ALA A 693 0.11 -9.61 -6.63
C ALA A 693 1.51 -8.98 -6.59
N ARG A 694 2.50 -9.68 -6.03
CA ARG A 694 3.89 -9.22 -5.97
C ARG A 694 4.53 -9.07 -7.35
N TYR A 695 4.20 -9.95 -8.30
CA TYR A 695 4.77 -9.92 -9.65
C TYR A 695 4.03 -9.01 -10.63
N THR A 696 2.80 -8.60 -10.34
CA THR A 696 2.00 -7.77 -11.25
C THR A 696 1.76 -6.35 -10.77
N ARG A 697 1.79 -6.10 -9.45
CA ARG A 697 1.65 -4.77 -8.85
C ARG A 697 3.01 -4.14 -8.59
N ILE A 698 3.69 -3.82 -9.67
CA ILE A 698 5.08 -3.39 -9.66
C ILE A 698 5.19 -1.88 -9.50
N ASP A 699 6.07 -1.45 -8.60
CA ASP A 699 6.56 -0.08 -8.58
C ASP A 699 7.81 0.06 -9.46
N TYR A 700 7.61 0.68 -10.61
CA TYR A 700 8.62 0.87 -11.65
C TYR A 700 9.85 1.68 -11.24
N ASP A 701 9.82 2.36 -10.08
CA ASP A 701 10.99 2.99 -9.49
C ASP A 701 12.00 1.95 -8.94
N ARG A 702 11.50 0.84 -8.38
CA ARG A 702 12.29 -0.12 -7.60
C ARG A 702 12.44 -1.49 -8.23
N GLU A 703 11.48 -1.87 -9.05
CA GLU A 703 11.44 -3.14 -9.73
C GLU A 703 10.90 -2.94 -11.13
N VAL A 704 11.34 -3.77 -12.06
CA VAL A 704 10.85 -3.73 -13.43
C VAL A 704 10.57 -5.16 -13.82
N ALA A 705 9.32 -5.43 -14.22
CA ALA A 705 9.03 -6.66 -14.94
C ALA A 705 8.46 -6.37 -16.33
N LEU A 706 8.94 -7.18 -17.26
CA LEU A 706 8.59 -7.16 -18.65
C LEU A 706 7.99 -8.51 -19.02
N VAL A 707 6.92 -8.47 -19.81
CA VAL A 707 6.31 -9.64 -20.42
C VAL A 707 6.52 -9.58 -21.92
N ALA A 708 6.75 -10.75 -22.50
CA ALA A 708 6.57 -10.98 -23.93
C ALA A 708 5.18 -11.57 -24.11
N THR A 709 4.34 -10.93 -24.94
CA THR A 709 2.98 -11.40 -25.21
C THR A 709 2.76 -11.66 -26.69
N ALA A 710 1.97 -12.69 -26.99
CA ALA A 710 1.58 -13.05 -28.35
C ALA A 710 0.06 -13.16 -28.45
N GLN A 711 -0.50 -12.85 -29.62
CA GLN A 711 -1.91 -13.06 -29.89
C GLN A 711 -2.15 -14.52 -30.27
N VAL A 712 -3.09 -15.18 -29.60
CA VAL A 712 -3.50 -16.56 -29.87
C VAL A 712 -5.00 -16.65 -30.06
N SER A 713 -5.48 -17.65 -30.80
CA SER A 713 -6.93 -17.86 -30.97
C SER A 713 -7.62 -18.04 -29.62
N ASN A 714 -8.73 -17.35 -29.40
CA ASN A 714 -9.52 -17.48 -28.18
C ASN A 714 -10.42 -18.74 -28.26
N PRO A 715 -10.21 -19.76 -27.39
CA PRO A 715 -11.03 -20.96 -27.40
C PRO A 715 -12.48 -20.70 -26.97
N GLU A 716 -12.69 -19.73 -26.08
CA GLU A 716 -14.00 -19.38 -25.51
C GLU A 716 -14.83 -18.53 -26.48
N ASN A 717 -14.17 -17.74 -27.33
CA ASN A 717 -14.82 -16.88 -28.32
C ASN A 717 -14.20 -17.07 -29.70
N ARG A 718 -14.77 -18.01 -30.48
CA ARG A 718 -14.30 -18.31 -31.84
C ARG A 718 -14.27 -17.04 -32.70
N GLY A 719 -13.11 -16.76 -33.29
CA GLY A 719 -12.89 -15.60 -34.16
C GLY A 719 -12.23 -14.40 -33.47
N LEU A 720 -12.17 -14.37 -32.13
CA LEU A 720 -11.42 -13.36 -31.40
C LEU A 720 -10.01 -13.87 -31.04
N LEU A 721 -9.03 -12.97 -31.06
CA LEU A 721 -7.70 -13.24 -30.53
C LEU A 721 -7.68 -12.90 -29.03
N ARG A 722 -6.87 -13.62 -28.26
CA ARG A 722 -6.56 -13.32 -26.87
C ARG A 722 -5.05 -13.16 -26.70
N GLU A 723 -4.66 -12.26 -25.82
CA GLU A 723 -3.26 -12.09 -25.42
C GLU A 723 -2.81 -13.29 -24.57
N ARG A 724 -1.64 -13.85 -24.85
CA ARG A 724 -0.98 -14.90 -24.04
C ARG A 724 0.42 -14.42 -23.66
N ILE A 725 0.80 -14.53 -22.39
CA ILE A 725 2.18 -14.32 -21.95
C ILE A 725 3.02 -15.53 -22.40
N VAL A 726 4.12 -15.26 -23.10
CA VAL A 726 5.05 -16.26 -23.64
C VAL A 726 6.47 -16.12 -23.05
N GLY A 727 6.71 -15.06 -22.29
CA GLY A 727 7.94 -14.87 -21.53
C GLY A 727 7.74 -13.83 -20.45
N PHE A 728 8.44 -14.01 -19.34
CA PHE A 728 8.43 -13.11 -18.20
C PHE A 728 9.85 -12.90 -17.71
N ALA A 729 10.25 -11.64 -17.60
CA ALA A 729 11.54 -11.25 -17.04
C ALA A 729 11.30 -10.15 -16.00
N HIS A 730 11.97 -10.23 -14.87
CA HIS A 730 11.90 -9.19 -13.86
C HIS A 730 13.23 -8.98 -13.17
N TYR A 731 13.46 -7.78 -12.65
CA TYR A 731 14.45 -7.58 -11.61
C TYR A 731 13.84 -6.86 -10.41
N LEU A 732 14.39 -7.16 -9.24
CA LEU A 732 14.12 -6.47 -7.99
C LEU A 732 15.42 -5.81 -7.53
N ARG A 733 15.38 -4.51 -7.22
CA ARG A 733 16.54 -3.85 -6.60
C ARG A 733 16.92 -4.57 -5.30
N ASN A 734 18.21 -4.82 -5.16
CA ASN A 734 18.79 -5.32 -3.93
C ASN A 734 18.55 -4.28 -2.84
N ALA A 735 18.45 -4.74 -1.59
CA ALA A 735 18.15 -3.87 -0.47
C ALA A 735 19.35 -3.03 -0.01
N ASP A 736 20.52 -3.22 -0.63
CA ASP A 736 21.66 -2.28 -0.59
C ASP A 736 21.39 -1.01 -1.43
N GLY A 737 20.47 -1.09 -2.40
CA GLY A 737 20.16 -0.02 -3.34
C GLY A 737 21.17 0.15 -4.49
N GLU A 738 22.23 -0.66 -4.53
CA GLU A 738 23.31 -0.55 -5.52
C GLU A 738 23.09 -1.49 -6.71
N GLY A 739 22.56 -2.68 -6.47
CA GLY A 739 22.34 -3.69 -7.51
C GLY A 739 20.89 -4.11 -7.67
N ALA A 740 20.66 -5.09 -8.54
CA ALA A 740 19.37 -5.76 -8.67
C ALA A 740 19.53 -7.25 -8.95
N GLU A 741 18.62 -8.05 -8.38
CA GLU A 741 18.49 -9.47 -8.66
C GLU A 741 17.50 -9.66 -9.80
N TYR A 742 17.93 -10.28 -10.90
CA TYR A 742 17.11 -10.55 -12.07
C TYR A 742 16.64 -12.00 -12.11
N ALA A 743 15.61 -12.20 -12.90
CA ALA A 743 15.08 -13.51 -13.13
C ALA A 743 14.27 -13.57 -14.43
N LEU A 744 14.31 -14.73 -15.11
CA LEU A 744 13.79 -14.93 -16.45
C LEU A 744 13.13 -16.29 -16.58
N VAL A 745 12.00 -16.35 -17.30
CA VAL A 745 11.36 -17.59 -17.71
C VAL A 745 10.68 -17.39 -19.06
N ILE A 746 10.77 -18.40 -19.94
CA ILE A 746 10.23 -18.37 -21.30
C ILE A 746 9.39 -19.63 -21.50
N ALA A 747 8.21 -19.49 -22.14
CA ALA A 747 7.35 -20.62 -22.47
C ALA A 747 8.12 -21.64 -23.31
N ASP A 748 7.90 -22.93 -23.07
CA ASP A 748 8.68 -24.01 -23.68
C ASP A 748 8.64 -23.95 -25.24
N ASP A 749 7.49 -23.59 -25.82
CA ASP A 749 7.27 -23.39 -27.25
C ASP A 749 7.93 -22.12 -27.83
N TRP A 750 8.40 -21.21 -26.98
CA TRP A 750 9.07 -19.95 -27.34
C TRP A 750 10.57 -19.93 -27.00
N GLN A 751 11.12 -21.00 -26.43
CA GLN A 751 12.55 -21.09 -26.12
C GLN A 751 13.41 -21.12 -27.40
N ARG A 752 14.67 -20.66 -27.28
CA ARG A 752 15.67 -20.58 -28.37
C ARG A 752 15.23 -19.74 -29.58
N ARG A 753 14.26 -18.84 -29.40
CA ARG A 753 13.72 -17.94 -30.45
C ARG A 753 14.02 -16.46 -30.22
N GLY A 754 15.08 -16.15 -29.45
CA GLY A 754 15.54 -14.78 -29.19
C GLY A 754 14.73 -13.97 -28.15
N VAL A 755 13.55 -14.43 -27.72
CA VAL A 755 12.70 -13.70 -26.74
C VAL A 755 13.42 -13.44 -25.41
N GLY A 756 14.09 -14.44 -24.84
CA GLY A 756 14.82 -14.28 -23.58
C GLY A 756 15.95 -13.23 -23.67
N ALA A 757 16.65 -13.18 -24.80
CA ALA A 757 17.68 -12.17 -25.03
C ALA A 757 17.08 -10.77 -25.16
N ALA A 758 15.95 -10.63 -25.87
CA ALA A 758 15.26 -9.35 -26.03
C ALA A 758 14.74 -8.80 -24.69
N LEU A 759 14.12 -9.65 -23.87
CA LEU A 759 13.66 -9.27 -22.52
C LEU A 759 14.83 -8.83 -21.63
N MET A 760 15.92 -9.60 -21.58
CA MET A 760 17.06 -9.27 -20.74
C MET A 760 17.81 -8.02 -21.19
N ARG A 761 18.01 -7.81 -22.50
CA ARG A 761 18.59 -6.55 -23.00
C ARG A 761 17.76 -5.35 -22.56
N SER A 762 16.43 -5.47 -22.67
CA SER A 762 15.52 -4.42 -22.20
C SER A 762 15.64 -4.17 -20.69
N LEU A 763 15.76 -5.21 -19.85
CA LEU A 763 15.96 -5.04 -18.41
C LEU A 763 17.30 -4.39 -18.09
N ILE A 764 18.39 -4.81 -18.74
CA ILE A 764 19.74 -4.25 -18.57
C ILE A 764 19.75 -2.76 -18.95
N ASP A 765 19.12 -2.38 -20.07
CA ASP A 765 19.03 -0.98 -20.50
C ASP A 765 18.27 -0.11 -19.49
N VAL A 766 17.19 -0.65 -18.91
CA VAL A 766 16.44 0.07 -17.86
C VAL A 766 17.27 0.18 -16.59
N ALA A 767 17.94 -0.89 -16.16
CA ALA A 767 18.81 -0.90 -14.99
C ALA A 767 19.94 0.13 -15.09
N ARG A 768 20.58 0.25 -16.27
CA ARG A 768 21.59 1.30 -16.55
C ARG A 768 21.02 2.71 -16.42
N ARG A 769 19.87 2.98 -17.05
CA ARG A 769 19.21 4.29 -16.98
C ARG A 769 18.77 4.65 -15.56
N GLN A 770 18.50 3.64 -14.74
CA GLN A 770 18.17 3.78 -13.33
C GLN A 770 19.40 3.99 -12.43
N GLY A 771 20.62 3.96 -12.98
CA GLY A 771 21.87 4.18 -12.27
C GLY A 771 22.26 3.04 -11.33
N LEU A 772 21.82 1.80 -11.61
CA LEU A 772 22.28 0.63 -10.85
C LEU A 772 23.72 0.31 -11.22
N GLY A 773 24.54 -0.09 -10.23
CA GLY A 773 25.95 -0.41 -10.43
C GLY A 773 26.18 -1.82 -10.95
N TYR A 774 25.29 -2.76 -10.63
CA TYR A 774 25.36 -4.15 -11.11
C TYR A 774 23.98 -4.82 -11.19
N ILE A 775 23.90 -5.90 -11.96
CA ILE A 775 22.73 -6.79 -12.02
C ILE A 775 23.21 -8.24 -11.90
N GLU A 776 22.52 -9.04 -11.10
CA GLU A 776 22.91 -10.43 -10.80
C GLU A 776 21.73 -11.39 -10.69
N GLY A 777 21.98 -12.69 -10.80
CA GLY A 777 20.97 -13.73 -10.61
C GLY A 777 21.62 -15.07 -10.28
N VAL A 778 20.94 -15.88 -9.47
CA VAL A 778 21.39 -17.22 -9.09
C VAL A 778 20.66 -18.25 -9.93
N VAL A 779 21.41 -19.15 -10.57
CA VAL A 779 20.90 -20.16 -11.51
C VAL A 779 21.51 -21.51 -11.20
N LEU A 780 20.73 -22.59 -11.32
CA LEU A 780 21.23 -23.96 -11.17
C LEU A 780 22.40 -24.23 -12.13
N ALA A 781 23.46 -24.87 -11.62
CA ALA A 781 24.63 -25.25 -12.41
C ALA A 781 24.29 -26.17 -13.59
N THR A 782 23.16 -26.88 -13.51
CA THR A 782 22.65 -27.77 -14.56
C THR A 782 21.90 -27.04 -15.69
N ASN A 783 21.48 -25.79 -15.51
CA ASN A 783 20.70 -25.03 -16.49
C ASN A 783 21.59 -24.42 -17.60
N ARG A 784 22.17 -25.29 -18.43
CA ARG A 784 23.06 -24.90 -19.55
C ARG A 784 22.45 -23.84 -20.49
N PRO A 785 21.16 -23.89 -20.87
CA PRO A 785 20.56 -22.86 -21.72
C PRO A 785 20.63 -21.47 -21.11
N MET A 786 20.30 -21.33 -19.83
CA MET A 786 20.33 -20.05 -19.12
C MET A 786 21.76 -19.53 -18.94
N LEU A 787 22.69 -20.40 -18.57
CA LEU A 787 24.12 -20.05 -18.45
C LEU A 787 24.67 -19.52 -19.79
N GLY A 788 24.38 -20.21 -20.89
CA GLY A 788 24.80 -19.79 -22.23
C GLY A 788 24.18 -18.45 -22.65
N LEU A 789 22.88 -18.26 -22.40
CA LEU A 789 22.20 -17.00 -22.70
C LEU A 789 22.84 -15.82 -21.94
N MET A 790 23.04 -15.94 -20.64
CA MET A 790 23.57 -14.85 -19.82
C MET A 790 25.03 -14.53 -20.16
N THR A 791 25.86 -15.54 -20.41
CA THR A 791 27.23 -15.32 -20.90
C THR A 791 27.24 -14.65 -22.28
N SER A 792 26.31 -14.97 -23.18
CA SER A 792 26.19 -14.29 -24.48
C SER A 792 25.81 -12.81 -24.37
N LEU A 793 25.16 -12.41 -23.27
CA LEU A 793 24.82 -11.02 -22.94
C LEU A 793 25.95 -10.28 -22.21
N GLY A 794 27.10 -10.93 -22.00
CA GLY A 794 28.27 -10.33 -21.35
C GLY A 794 28.31 -10.50 -19.82
N MET A 795 27.48 -11.37 -19.25
CA MET A 795 27.54 -11.67 -17.81
C MET A 795 28.67 -12.64 -17.46
N ARG A 796 29.32 -12.38 -16.32
CA ARG A 796 30.25 -13.29 -15.65
C ARG A 796 29.48 -14.45 -15.05
N ASN A 797 30.14 -15.59 -14.92
CA ASN A 797 29.54 -16.85 -14.50
C ASN A 797 30.44 -17.52 -13.47
N ASP A 798 30.16 -17.23 -12.21
CA ASP A 798 30.95 -17.67 -11.06
C ASP A 798 30.22 -18.80 -10.31
N PRO A 799 30.92 -19.72 -9.63
CA PRO A 799 30.29 -20.60 -8.64
C PRO A 799 29.64 -19.77 -7.54
N ASP A 800 28.48 -20.20 -7.04
CA ASP A 800 27.87 -19.57 -5.87
C ASP A 800 28.68 -19.90 -4.60
N GLU A 801 28.83 -18.92 -3.71
CA GLU A 801 29.66 -19.05 -2.50
C GLU A 801 29.00 -19.93 -1.44
N ASP A 802 27.67 -19.98 -1.41
CA ASP A 802 26.89 -20.67 -0.39
C ASP A 802 26.39 -22.06 -0.87
N ASP A 803 26.18 -22.26 -2.17
CA ASP A 803 25.67 -23.52 -2.74
C ASP A 803 26.45 -23.96 -4.01
N PRO A 804 27.24 -25.04 -3.94
CA PRO A 804 27.97 -25.59 -5.09
C PRO A 804 27.08 -26.04 -6.26
N GLY A 805 25.79 -26.30 -6.01
CA GLY A 805 24.78 -26.63 -7.03
C GLY A 805 24.30 -25.43 -7.83
N MET A 806 24.68 -24.21 -7.43
CA MET A 806 24.26 -22.95 -8.01
C MET A 806 25.43 -22.18 -8.64
N ARG A 807 25.08 -21.29 -9.56
CA ARG A 807 26.00 -20.40 -10.28
C ARG A 807 25.48 -18.97 -10.17
N ARG A 808 26.36 -18.05 -9.80
CA ARG A 808 26.08 -16.61 -9.78
C ARG A 808 26.42 -16.00 -11.14
N LEU A 809 25.40 -15.45 -11.80
CA LEU A 809 25.52 -14.77 -13.09
C LEU A 809 25.36 -13.27 -12.89
N TRP A 810 26.37 -12.46 -13.21
CA TRP A 810 26.33 -11.02 -12.91
C TRP A 810 27.11 -10.16 -13.91
N MET A 811 26.77 -8.87 -13.98
CA MET A 811 27.56 -7.88 -14.72
C MET A 811 27.54 -6.52 -14.02
N ARG A 812 28.62 -5.75 -14.19
CA ARG A 812 28.62 -4.32 -13.86
C ARG A 812 27.89 -3.54 -14.93
N LEU A 813 27.17 -2.53 -14.50
CA LEU A 813 26.37 -1.66 -15.35
C LEU A 813 27.01 -0.28 -15.54
N ASP A 814 28.05 0.03 -14.76
CA ASP A 814 28.90 1.21 -14.91
C ASP A 814 29.69 1.13 -16.23
N ALA A 815 29.29 1.92 -17.22
CA ALA A 815 30.05 2.20 -18.44
C ALA A 815 29.79 3.65 -18.87
#